data_AF-A0A7I9VLF1-F1
#
_entry.id   AF-A0A7I9VLF1-F1
#
_cell.length_a   1.000
_cell.length_b   1.000
_cell.length_c   1.000
_cell.angle_alpha   90.00
_cell.angle_beta   90.00
_cell.angle_gamma   90.00
#
_symmetry.space_group_name_H-M   'P 1'
#
loop_
_entity.id
_entity.type
_entity.pdbx_description
1 polymer ?
#
loop_
_entity_poly.entity_id
_entity_poly.type
_entity_poly.pdbx_seq_one_letter_code
_entity_poly.pdbx_strand_id
1 'polypeptide(L)'
;MNNQRSKAILLFVLVAAFSVLIFGGAKINQHKPPMPAKIVDAQGQVVFTYDDLMAGQRFYLAHGGQHIGSIWGHGAYLAADWSADALHRTGLVAAGLAHGLAADAARGFQQADLDALDAGEKGRVQALVAQELRQNRYDAASDTLVLSTGQAAAVPSLVAYYTQLWQGGSDAMSIPPGVVKTAEEGRQLTAFFWWTAWAAGTNRPGETYTYTANWPYDPLVGNGPLPSALVWSIASVLLLIAGTGLAIYLYMKGREGDDEKPEFAKFSEPNPTPSQRATLPYFLVALVLFILQAALGSMTGHYAVEGNKVFGVDLTHLLPYAASRTWHLQLAVFWIATCWLATGLVIGPAVGGKEPKGQKALVLTLLGALVVVVLGALFGTWAGIQGKLGNDYLFGTQGYEYIELGRVWQVALIAGMLLWLALVYRAIQPALRQEKDAGGLTHLLLYAAVSIPLFYAVGLFYTPGSHISNADYWRWWVVHLWVENFFEVFATVALAFVLSRVGAVKQASATRATYFSIILYLGSGIIGTFHHLYFTGSPLFITALGASFSALEVVPLTLLGFEVYQTLKLAKLGGDAAPYKWPLYFFTAVAFWNMVGAGVFGFLINPPIVLYYAQGLNTTPIHSHGALFGVYGFLAIALMLFSVRNIVKQAAWSDTLLKYAFWGLNLGLAGMMVMSLIPAGFYQFAIAIKHGIWYARSPAVTGSDFIHTVTWLRVIPDVVFDLGAFALVGFLGRAIAVDVRLRRAERNATPSQSAPGRRAA
;
A
#
# COMPACT_ATOMS: atom_id res chain seq x y z
N MET A 1 30.09 8.93 16.61
CA MET A 1 30.06 7.45 16.70
C MET A 1 31.07 6.90 15.70
N ASN A 2 31.98 5.99 16.11
CA ASN A 2 32.88 5.32 15.17
C ASN A 2 32.07 4.40 14.23
N ASN A 3 32.37 4.36 12.93
CA ASN A 3 31.52 3.68 11.92
C ASN A 3 31.31 2.19 12.23
N GLN A 4 32.25 1.54 12.93
CA GLN A 4 32.10 0.15 13.39
C GLN A 4 30.97 -0.06 14.40
N ARG A 5 30.74 0.89 15.31
CA ARG A 5 29.68 0.78 16.33
C ARG A 5 28.29 0.86 15.68
N SER A 6 28.10 1.79 14.74
CA SER A 6 26.84 1.94 14.01
C SER A 6 26.50 0.68 13.22
N LYS A 7 27.50 0.07 12.57
CA LYS A 7 27.33 -1.20 11.84
C LYS A 7 26.93 -2.35 12.75
N ALA A 8 27.58 -2.50 13.90
CA ALA A 8 27.26 -3.55 14.86
C ALA A 8 25.84 -3.40 15.42
N ILE A 9 25.43 -2.16 15.74
CA ILE A 9 24.06 -1.87 16.18
C ILE A 9 23.06 -2.20 15.09
N LEU A 10 23.30 -1.74 13.85
CA LEU A 10 22.40 -2.02 12.72
C LEU A 10 22.24 -3.53 12.50
N LEU A 11 23.36 -4.29 12.46
CA LEU A 11 23.31 -5.74 12.30
C LEU A 11 22.52 -6.41 13.41
N PHE A 12 22.76 -6.03 14.68
CA PHE A 12 22.02 -6.55 15.82
C PHE A 12 20.52 -6.27 15.69
N VAL A 13 20.15 -5.04 15.37
CA VAL A 13 18.75 -4.62 15.19
C VAL A 13 18.08 -5.43 14.08
N LEU A 14 18.73 -5.59 12.92
CA LEU A 14 18.21 -6.38 11.81
C LEU A 14 17.98 -7.84 12.22
N VAL A 15 18.98 -8.48 12.84
CA VAL A 15 18.87 -9.89 13.26
C VAL A 15 17.75 -10.07 14.29
N ALA A 16 17.68 -9.18 15.30
CA ALA A 16 16.66 -9.24 16.32
C ALA A 16 15.25 -9.02 15.73
N ALA A 17 15.07 -7.98 14.93
CA ALA A 17 13.77 -7.62 14.37
C ALA A 17 13.24 -8.69 13.40
N PHE A 18 14.09 -9.20 12.50
CA PHE A 18 13.69 -10.29 11.60
C PHE A 18 13.40 -11.60 12.35
N SER A 19 14.15 -11.90 13.43
CA SER A 19 13.87 -13.07 14.26
C SER A 19 12.48 -12.98 14.89
N VAL A 20 12.09 -11.81 15.40
CA VAL A 20 10.75 -11.56 15.94
C VAL A 20 9.68 -11.66 14.85
N LEU A 21 9.91 -11.07 13.68
CA LEU A 21 8.95 -11.09 12.56
C LEU A 21 8.71 -12.52 12.04
N ILE A 22 9.78 -13.32 11.89
CA ILE A 22 9.69 -14.73 11.45
C ILE A 22 9.03 -15.59 12.53
N PHE A 23 9.39 -15.40 13.81
CA PHE A 23 8.75 -16.09 14.92
C PHE A 23 7.24 -15.80 14.98
N GLY A 24 6.84 -14.54 14.82
CA GLY A 24 5.42 -14.16 14.76
C GLY A 24 4.72 -14.81 13.57
N GLY A 25 5.34 -14.88 12.39
CA GLY A 25 4.81 -15.62 11.23
C GLY A 25 4.59 -17.11 11.51
N ALA A 26 5.55 -17.77 12.15
CA ALA A 26 5.40 -19.17 12.56
C ALA A 26 4.23 -19.35 13.54
N LYS A 27 4.04 -18.41 14.48
CA LYS A 27 2.94 -18.43 15.44
C LYS A 27 1.58 -18.13 14.80
N ILE A 28 1.51 -17.23 13.83
CA ILE A 28 0.30 -17.01 13.01
C ILE A 28 -0.05 -18.31 12.28
N ASN A 29 0.91 -18.95 11.63
CA ASN A 29 0.65 -20.21 10.91
C ASN A 29 0.16 -21.34 11.84
N GLN A 30 0.65 -21.39 13.09
CA GLN A 30 0.24 -22.38 14.09
C GLN A 30 -1.16 -22.10 14.68
N HIS A 31 -1.53 -20.83 14.84
CA HIS A 31 -2.76 -20.43 15.56
C HIS A 31 -3.84 -19.84 14.64
N LYS A 32 -3.65 -19.84 13.32
CA LYS A 32 -4.68 -19.40 12.37
C LYS A 32 -5.98 -20.21 12.54
N PRO A 33 -7.15 -19.64 12.23
CA PRO A 33 -8.41 -20.40 12.26
C PRO A 33 -8.31 -21.65 11.37
N PRO A 34 -8.86 -22.80 11.80
CA PRO A 34 -8.84 -24.00 10.97
C PRO A 34 -9.81 -23.83 9.78
N MET A 35 -9.50 -24.54 8.68
CA MET A 35 -10.41 -24.72 7.55
C MET A 35 -10.83 -26.20 7.57
N PRO A 36 -11.99 -26.53 8.17
CA PRO A 36 -12.35 -27.93 8.43
C PRO A 36 -12.51 -28.75 7.14
N ALA A 37 -12.14 -30.03 7.18
CA ALA A 37 -12.43 -30.96 6.07
C ALA A 37 -13.93 -31.06 5.81
N LYS A 38 -14.73 -31.12 6.89
CA LYS A 38 -16.20 -31.21 6.83
C LYS A 38 -16.86 -30.22 7.78
N ILE A 39 -17.90 -29.56 7.31
CA ILE A 39 -18.79 -28.72 8.11
C ILE A 39 -20.16 -29.37 8.04
N VAL A 40 -20.71 -29.77 9.19
CA VAL A 40 -21.95 -30.55 9.28
C VAL A 40 -23.00 -29.86 10.15
N ASP A 41 -24.27 -30.15 9.91
CA ASP A 41 -25.34 -29.77 10.83
C ASP A 41 -25.38 -30.68 12.08
N ALA A 42 -26.32 -30.42 12.99
CA ALA A 42 -26.49 -31.19 14.22
C ALA A 42 -26.88 -32.66 13.96
N GLN A 43 -27.37 -33.00 12.77
CA GLN A 43 -27.74 -34.34 12.33
C GLN A 43 -26.59 -35.07 11.62
N GLY A 44 -25.44 -34.41 11.44
CA GLY A 44 -24.27 -34.93 10.75
C GLY A 44 -24.35 -34.84 9.22
N GLN A 45 -25.33 -34.11 8.66
CA GLN A 45 -25.39 -33.86 7.21
C GLN A 45 -24.34 -32.82 6.81
N VAL A 46 -23.63 -33.09 5.72
CA VAL A 46 -22.58 -32.19 5.22
C VAL A 46 -23.22 -30.94 4.62
N VAL A 47 -22.83 -29.78 5.15
CA VAL A 47 -23.27 -28.46 4.70
C VAL A 47 -22.22 -27.85 3.76
N PHE A 48 -20.96 -27.84 4.18
CA PHE A 48 -19.81 -27.40 3.38
C PHE A 48 -18.60 -28.34 3.60
N THR A 49 -17.66 -28.29 2.67
CA THR A 49 -16.39 -29.03 2.71
C THR A 49 -15.21 -28.07 2.55
N TYR A 50 -14.00 -28.54 2.88
CA TYR A 50 -12.77 -27.79 2.60
C TYR A 50 -12.68 -27.35 1.13
N ASP A 51 -13.07 -28.23 0.21
CA ASP A 51 -13.03 -27.94 -1.24
C ASP A 51 -14.00 -26.81 -1.62
N ASP A 52 -15.18 -26.75 -1.00
CA ASP A 52 -16.12 -25.65 -1.19
C ASP A 52 -15.50 -24.31 -0.74
N LEU A 53 -14.85 -24.29 0.43
CA LEU A 53 -14.20 -23.09 0.97
C LEU A 53 -13.07 -22.61 0.05
N MET A 54 -12.27 -23.53 -0.48
CA MET A 54 -11.15 -23.20 -1.36
C MET A 54 -11.58 -22.82 -2.76
N ALA A 55 -12.61 -23.46 -3.30
CA ALA A 55 -13.22 -23.05 -4.57
C ALA A 55 -13.80 -21.64 -4.45
N GLY A 56 -14.53 -21.36 -3.36
CA GLY A 56 -15.07 -20.03 -3.06
C GLY A 56 -13.99 -18.94 -2.93
N GLN A 57 -12.92 -19.22 -2.19
CA GLN A 57 -11.80 -18.28 -2.05
C GLN A 57 -11.16 -17.96 -3.41
N ARG A 58 -10.86 -19.00 -4.21
CA ARG A 58 -10.24 -18.82 -5.54
C ARG A 58 -11.17 -18.07 -6.49
N PHE A 59 -12.47 -18.39 -6.46
CA PHE A 59 -13.48 -17.70 -7.27
C PHE A 59 -13.56 -16.21 -6.91
N TYR A 60 -13.65 -15.89 -5.62
CA TYR A 60 -13.67 -14.50 -5.14
C TYR A 60 -12.43 -13.72 -5.60
N LEU A 61 -11.23 -14.28 -5.39
CA LEU A 61 -9.97 -13.63 -5.76
C LEU A 61 -9.85 -13.43 -7.28
N ALA A 62 -10.22 -14.42 -8.09
CA ALA A 62 -10.13 -14.35 -9.54
C ALA A 62 -11.03 -13.27 -10.16
N HIS A 63 -12.17 -12.96 -9.52
CA HIS A 63 -13.14 -11.99 -10.01
C HIS A 63 -12.99 -10.60 -9.37
N GLY A 64 -11.79 -10.27 -8.89
CA GLY A 64 -11.46 -8.94 -8.37
C GLY A 64 -11.21 -8.90 -6.87
N GLY A 65 -11.63 -9.92 -6.11
CA GLY A 65 -11.24 -10.13 -4.71
C GLY A 65 -11.35 -8.87 -3.85
N GLN A 66 -10.22 -8.49 -3.26
CA GLN A 66 -10.09 -7.33 -2.38
C GLN A 66 -10.27 -5.98 -3.10
N HIS A 67 -10.59 -5.94 -4.40
CA HIS A 67 -10.95 -4.72 -5.13
C HIS A 67 -12.44 -4.49 -5.26
N ILE A 68 -13.29 -5.45 -4.87
CA ILE A 68 -14.75 -5.26 -4.84
C ILE A 68 -15.18 -4.78 -3.45
N GLY A 69 -14.86 -5.58 -2.44
CA GLY A 69 -15.13 -5.31 -1.03
C GLY A 69 -13.94 -5.73 -0.18
N SER A 70 -14.18 -6.04 1.09
CA SER A 70 -13.12 -6.48 2.01
C SER A 70 -13.42 -7.81 2.70
N ILE A 71 -12.34 -8.47 3.13
CA ILE A 71 -12.37 -9.64 4.03
C ILE A 71 -11.50 -9.28 5.23
N TRP A 72 -12.07 -9.41 6.43
CA TRP A 72 -11.41 -9.00 7.67
C TRP A 72 -10.88 -7.56 7.61
N GLY A 73 -11.62 -6.69 6.92
CA GLY A 73 -11.34 -5.27 6.76
C GLY A 73 -10.23 -4.92 5.76
N HIS A 74 -9.56 -5.91 5.15
CA HIS A 74 -8.61 -5.68 4.04
C HIS A 74 -9.32 -5.73 2.69
N GLY A 75 -9.19 -4.65 1.91
CA GLY A 75 -9.76 -4.52 0.58
C GLY A 75 -10.41 -3.16 0.31
N ALA A 76 -11.31 -3.15 -0.68
CA ALA A 76 -12.03 -1.97 -1.12
C ALA A 76 -13.12 -1.55 -0.13
N TYR A 77 -13.57 -0.29 -0.26
CA TYR A 77 -14.40 0.38 0.74
C TYR A 77 -15.84 0.65 0.28
N LEU A 78 -16.16 0.36 -0.98
CA LEU A 78 -17.48 0.66 -1.56
C LEU A 78 -18.51 -0.44 -1.28
N ALA A 79 -18.21 -1.68 -1.67
CA ALA A 79 -19.02 -2.82 -1.27
C ALA A 79 -18.82 -3.12 0.23
N ALA A 80 -19.58 -4.08 0.76
CA ALA A 80 -19.50 -4.47 2.16
C ALA A 80 -18.14 -5.12 2.52
N ASP A 81 -17.88 -5.23 3.82
CA ASP A 81 -16.97 -6.26 4.32
C ASP A 81 -17.74 -7.58 4.42
N TRP A 82 -17.33 -8.60 3.65
CA TRP A 82 -18.11 -9.83 3.53
C TRP A 82 -18.09 -10.66 4.80
N SER A 83 -17.01 -10.57 5.61
CA SER A 83 -16.94 -11.23 6.91
C SER A 83 -17.91 -10.59 7.90
N ALA A 84 -17.99 -9.25 7.94
CA ALA A 84 -18.90 -8.52 8.81
C ALA A 84 -20.38 -8.69 8.39
N ASP A 85 -20.68 -8.61 7.10
CA ASP A 85 -22.03 -8.78 6.56
C ASP A 85 -22.58 -10.19 6.80
N ALA A 86 -21.80 -11.24 6.49
CA ALA A 86 -22.21 -12.62 6.73
C ALA A 86 -22.37 -12.93 8.23
N LEU A 87 -21.49 -12.39 9.09
CA LEU A 87 -21.58 -12.57 10.53
C LEU A 87 -22.85 -11.94 11.11
N HIS A 88 -23.13 -10.69 10.72
CA HIS A 88 -24.31 -9.97 11.22
C HIS A 88 -25.61 -10.64 10.77
N ARG A 89 -25.71 -11.03 9.49
CA ARG A 89 -26.86 -11.77 8.95
C ARG A 89 -27.08 -13.10 9.68
N THR A 90 -26.01 -13.82 10.00
CA THR A 90 -26.09 -15.05 10.80
C THR A 90 -26.61 -14.74 12.21
N GLY A 91 -26.13 -13.66 12.82
CA GLY A 91 -26.59 -13.15 14.12
C GLY A 91 -28.09 -12.84 14.13
N LEU A 92 -28.63 -12.21 13.08
CA LEU A 92 -30.06 -11.90 12.98
C LEU A 92 -30.93 -13.15 12.89
N VAL A 93 -30.51 -14.16 12.14
CA VAL A 93 -31.25 -15.44 12.07
C VAL A 93 -31.23 -16.14 13.44
N ALA A 94 -30.06 -16.19 14.10
CA ALA A 94 -29.96 -16.71 15.46
C ALA A 94 -30.83 -15.92 16.46
N ALA A 95 -30.94 -14.60 16.28
CA ALA A 95 -31.78 -13.74 17.11
C ALA A 95 -33.27 -14.07 16.95
N GLY A 96 -33.73 -14.26 15.71
CA GLY A 96 -35.11 -14.68 15.43
C GLY A 96 -35.45 -16.01 16.11
N LEU A 97 -34.53 -16.98 16.06
CA LEU A 97 -34.68 -18.26 16.78
C LEU A 97 -34.71 -18.08 18.29
N ALA A 98 -33.79 -17.28 18.85
CA ALA A 98 -33.72 -17.00 20.29
C ALA A 98 -34.96 -16.25 20.81
N HIS A 99 -35.62 -15.49 19.93
CA HIS A 99 -36.91 -14.83 20.17
C HIS A 99 -38.11 -15.80 20.07
N GLY A 100 -37.90 -17.04 19.58
CA GLY A 100 -38.91 -18.09 19.53
C GLY A 100 -39.54 -18.30 18.15
N LEU A 101 -38.98 -17.72 17.09
CA LEU A 101 -39.42 -18.00 15.72
C LEU A 101 -38.97 -19.39 15.26
N ALA A 102 -39.78 -20.02 14.41
CA ALA A 102 -39.34 -21.20 13.67
C ALA A 102 -38.24 -20.84 12.66
N ALA A 103 -37.42 -21.82 12.26
CA ALA A 103 -36.26 -21.59 11.39
C ALA A 103 -36.57 -20.84 10.09
N ASP A 104 -37.68 -21.16 9.41
CA ASP A 104 -38.07 -20.47 8.18
C ASP A 104 -38.45 -19.00 8.41
N ALA A 105 -39.15 -18.70 9.51
CA ALA A 105 -39.50 -17.33 9.88
C ALA A 105 -38.28 -16.53 10.37
N ALA A 106 -37.37 -17.18 11.11
CA ALA A 106 -36.15 -16.57 11.61
C ALA A 106 -35.21 -16.10 10.48
N ARG A 107 -35.23 -16.75 9.30
CA ARG A 107 -34.49 -16.28 8.11
C ARG A 107 -34.93 -14.91 7.61
N GLY A 108 -36.15 -14.49 7.94
CA GLY A 108 -36.69 -13.18 7.61
C GLY A 108 -36.43 -12.10 8.66
N PHE A 109 -35.93 -12.45 9.85
CA PHE A 109 -35.74 -11.54 10.98
C PHE A 109 -34.68 -10.46 10.65
N GLN A 110 -35.05 -9.19 10.81
CA GLN A 110 -34.23 -8.03 10.46
C GLN A 110 -33.76 -7.24 11.69
N GLN A 111 -32.80 -6.34 11.47
CA GLN A 111 -32.33 -5.42 12.51
C GLN A 111 -33.48 -4.56 13.10
N ALA A 112 -34.46 -4.17 12.27
CA ALA A 112 -35.64 -3.43 12.73
C ALA A 112 -36.50 -4.24 13.71
N ASP A 113 -36.62 -5.56 13.52
CA ASP A 113 -37.37 -6.44 14.42
C ASP A 113 -36.65 -6.55 15.77
N LEU A 114 -35.32 -6.73 15.75
CA LEU A 114 -34.47 -6.74 16.94
C LEU A 114 -34.57 -5.42 17.72
N ASP A 115 -34.61 -4.28 17.02
CA ASP A 115 -34.69 -2.96 17.62
C ASP A 115 -36.09 -2.63 18.18
N ALA A 116 -37.14 -3.29 17.69
CA ALA A 116 -38.50 -3.16 18.17
C ALA A 116 -38.79 -3.97 19.45
N LEU A 117 -37.93 -4.93 19.81
CA LEU A 117 -38.05 -5.69 21.05
C LEU A 117 -37.90 -4.78 22.28
N ASP A 118 -38.59 -5.11 23.37
CA ASP A 118 -38.34 -4.44 24.64
C ASP A 118 -36.90 -4.67 25.12
N ALA A 119 -36.38 -3.75 25.93
CA ALA A 119 -34.97 -3.77 26.33
C ALA A 119 -34.56 -5.06 27.07
N GLY A 120 -35.46 -5.67 27.84
CA GLY A 120 -35.20 -6.91 28.56
C GLY A 120 -35.11 -8.10 27.61
N GLU A 121 -36.08 -8.22 26.71
CA GLU A 121 -36.11 -9.27 25.70
C GLU A 121 -34.96 -9.13 24.69
N LYS A 122 -34.66 -7.91 24.23
CA LYS A 122 -33.50 -7.63 23.37
C LYS A 122 -32.20 -8.07 24.04
N GLY A 123 -32.01 -7.73 25.31
CA GLY A 123 -30.84 -8.16 26.08
C GLY A 123 -30.73 -9.67 26.22
N ARG A 124 -31.86 -10.36 26.48
CA ARG A 124 -31.94 -11.83 26.54
C ARG A 124 -31.56 -12.47 25.20
N VAL A 125 -32.14 -12.00 24.10
CA VAL A 125 -31.88 -12.49 22.75
C VAL A 125 -30.41 -12.32 22.38
N GLN A 126 -29.85 -11.13 22.59
CA GLN A 126 -28.43 -10.86 22.32
C GLN A 126 -27.49 -11.76 23.12
N ALA A 127 -27.79 -11.99 24.41
CA ALA A 127 -26.99 -12.88 25.24
C ALA A 127 -27.00 -14.33 24.72
N LEU A 128 -28.15 -14.83 24.28
CA LEU A 128 -28.28 -16.18 23.72
C LEU A 128 -27.56 -16.32 22.37
N VAL A 129 -27.68 -15.32 21.50
CA VAL A 129 -26.96 -15.29 20.21
C VAL A 129 -25.45 -15.30 20.43
N ALA A 130 -24.95 -14.44 21.33
CA ALA A 130 -23.54 -14.40 21.67
C ALA A 130 -23.06 -15.73 22.27
N GLN A 131 -23.83 -16.34 23.17
CA GLN A 131 -23.50 -17.64 23.75
C GLN A 131 -23.41 -18.73 22.67
N GLU A 132 -24.33 -18.74 21.71
CA GLU A 132 -24.39 -19.75 20.66
C GLU A 132 -23.23 -19.63 19.66
N LEU A 133 -23.03 -18.44 19.10
CA LEU A 133 -22.10 -18.21 17.98
C LEU A 133 -20.62 -18.19 18.43
N ARG A 134 -20.36 -17.78 19.68
CA ARG A 134 -19.00 -17.73 20.23
C ARG A 134 -18.46 -19.09 20.62
N GLN A 135 -19.32 -20.09 20.82
CA GLN A 135 -18.87 -21.43 21.17
C GLN A 135 -18.14 -22.10 20.01
N ASN A 136 -16.93 -22.60 20.28
CA ASN A 136 -16.17 -23.37 19.31
C ASN A 136 -16.62 -24.83 19.30
N ARG A 137 -17.06 -25.29 18.12
CA ARG A 137 -17.54 -26.67 17.88
C ARG A 137 -16.69 -27.41 16.84
N TYR A 138 -15.48 -26.91 16.57
CA TYR A 138 -14.51 -27.60 15.73
C TYR A 138 -13.80 -28.68 16.54
N ASP A 139 -13.83 -29.92 16.05
CA ASP A 139 -13.04 -31.02 16.57
C ASP A 139 -11.80 -31.25 15.70
N ALA A 140 -10.62 -31.01 16.27
CA ALA A 140 -9.35 -31.20 15.59
C ALA A 140 -9.01 -32.68 15.33
N ALA A 141 -9.58 -33.62 16.08
CA ALA A 141 -9.31 -35.05 15.90
C ALA A 141 -10.01 -35.62 14.67
N SER A 142 -11.25 -35.20 14.42
CA SER A 142 -12.05 -35.61 13.26
C SER A 142 -12.03 -34.60 12.10
N ASP A 143 -11.35 -33.46 12.26
CA ASP A 143 -11.32 -32.35 11.31
C ASP A 143 -12.73 -31.93 10.84
N THR A 144 -13.65 -31.86 11.80
CA THR A 144 -15.07 -31.63 11.56
C THR A 144 -15.58 -30.47 12.43
N LEU A 145 -16.31 -29.55 11.81
CA LEU A 145 -17.02 -28.46 12.48
C LEU A 145 -18.53 -28.75 12.49
N VAL A 146 -19.12 -28.83 13.68
CA VAL A 146 -20.58 -28.97 13.83
C VAL A 146 -21.20 -27.58 14.00
N LEU A 147 -22.14 -27.24 13.11
CA LEU A 147 -22.87 -25.98 13.15
C LEU A 147 -23.83 -25.92 14.34
N SER A 148 -23.98 -24.74 14.93
CA SER A 148 -25.09 -24.46 15.83
C SER A 148 -26.43 -24.41 15.07
N THR A 149 -27.54 -24.42 15.81
CA THR A 149 -28.88 -24.33 15.23
C THR A 149 -29.08 -23.05 14.41
N GLY A 150 -28.66 -21.89 14.93
CA GLY A 150 -28.72 -20.61 14.21
C GLY A 150 -27.78 -20.54 13.02
N GLN A 151 -26.55 -21.07 13.14
CA GLN A 151 -25.63 -21.17 12.01
C GLN A 151 -26.21 -22.01 10.88
N ALA A 152 -26.72 -23.21 11.19
CA ALA A 152 -27.33 -24.09 10.21
C ALA A 152 -28.59 -23.47 9.58
N ALA A 153 -29.42 -22.79 10.37
CA ALA A 153 -30.62 -22.11 9.88
C ALA A 153 -30.33 -20.93 8.94
N ALA A 154 -29.19 -20.25 9.13
CA ALA A 154 -28.76 -19.11 8.34
C ALA A 154 -28.15 -19.48 6.97
N VAL A 155 -27.55 -20.66 6.82
CA VAL A 155 -26.86 -21.05 5.58
C VAL A 155 -27.74 -20.91 4.33
N PRO A 156 -28.99 -21.40 4.30
CA PRO A 156 -29.84 -21.28 3.11
C PRO A 156 -30.11 -19.82 2.69
N SER A 157 -30.34 -18.91 3.65
CA SER A 157 -30.60 -17.50 3.33
C SER A 157 -29.33 -16.77 2.89
N LEU A 158 -28.15 -17.11 3.44
CA LEU A 158 -26.87 -16.58 2.97
C LEU A 158 -26.55 -17.06 1.55
N VAL A 159 -26.77 -18.34 1.25
CA VAL A 159 -26.55 -18.89 -0.10
C VAL A 159 -27.46 -18.19 -1.10
N ALA A 160 -28.75 -18.03 -0.79
CA ALA A 160 -29.69 -17.30 -1.62
C ALA A 160 -29.25 -15.84 -1.83
N TYR A 161 -28.90 -15.14 -0.76
CA TYR A 161 -28.52 -13.72 -0.79
C TYR A 161 -27.29 -13.47 -1.66
N TYR A 162 -26.16 -14.14 -1.38
CA TYR A 162 -24.93 -13.89 -2.15
C TYR A 162 -25.02 -14.42 -3.58
N THR A 163 -25.75 -15.50 -3.83
CA THR A 163 -26.00 -15.96 -5.21
C THR A 163 -26.77 -14.90 -5.98
N GLN A 164 -27.87 -14.38 -5.44
CA GLN A 164 -28.65 -13.33 -6.11
C GLN A 164 -27.86 -12.03 -6.29
N LEU A 165 -27.09 -11.61 -5.27
CA LEU A 165 -26.28 -10.40 -5.34
C LEU A 165 -25.23 -10.48 -6.46
N TRP A 166 -24.51 -11.60 -6.58
CA TRP A 166 -23.42 -11.74 -7.55
C TRP A 166 -23.88 -12.22 -8.93
N GLN A 167 -25.10 -12.75 -9.03
CA GLN A 167 -25.74 -13.07 -10.32
C GLN A 167 -26.45 -11.86 -10.90
N GLY A 168 -27.20 -11.11 -10.08
CA GLY A 168 -27.95 -9.91 -10.47
C GLY A 168 -27.12 -8.63 -10.47
N GLY A 169 -25.97 -8.60 -9.78
CA GLY A 169 -25.16 -7.40 -9.59
C GLY A 169 -25.75 -6.44 -8.56
N SER A 170 -25.05 -5.32 -8.35
CA SER A 170 -25.50 -4.24 -7.47
C SER A 170 -24.87 -2.91 -7.88
N ASP A 171 -25.68 -1.94 -8.29
CA ASP A 171 -25.19 -0.59 -8.56
C ASP A 171 -24.68 0.09 -7.28
N ALA A 172 -25.37 -0.12 -6.15
CA ALA A 172 -24.99 0.50 -4.87
C ALA A 172 -23.66 -0.03 -4.29
N MET A 173 -23.20 -1.19 -4.76
CA MET A 173 -21.90 -1.77 -4.40
C MET A 173 -20.91 -1.81 -5.57
N SER A 174 -21.28 -1.27 -6.74
CA SER A 174 -20.54 -1.39 -8.01
C SER A 174 -20.10 -2.82 -8.36
N ILE A 175 -21.02 -3.77 -8.18
CA ILE A 175 -20.84 -5.18 -8.55
C ILE A 175 -21.50 -5.42 -9.90
N PRO A 176 -20.75 -5.84 -10.93
CA PRO A 176 -21.30 -6.24 -12.21
C PRO A 176 -22.30 -7.41 -12.10
N PRO A 177 -23.37 -7.45 -12.91
CA PRO A 177 -24.20 -8.63 -13.04
C PRO A 177 -23.45 -9.78 -13.74
N GLY A 178 -23.89 -11.01 -13.47
CA GLY A 178 -23.42 -12.20 -14.17
C GLY A 178 -22.01 -12.69 -13.78
N VAL A 179 -21.49 -12.24 -12.64
CA VAL A 179 -20.22 -12.77 -12.10
C VAL A 179 -20.42 -14.22 -11.65
N VAL A 180 -21.45 -14.49 -10.85
CA VAL A 180 -21.91 -15.85 -10.53
C VAL A 180 -22.85 -16.32 -11.64
N LYS A 181 -22.59 -17.50 -12.19
CA LYS A 181 -23.35 -18.08 -13.32
C LYS A 181 -24.12 -19.33 -12.92
N THR A 182 -23.66 -20.04 -11.90
CA THR A 182 -24.25 -21.30 -11.44
C THR A 182 -24.59 -21.26 -9.95
N ALA A 183 -25.55 -22.10 -9.54
CA ALA A 183 -25.89 -22.25 -8.12
C ALA A 183 -24.70 -22.77 -7.29
N GLU A 184 -23.83 -23.57 -7.91
CA GLU A 184 -22.64 -24.11 -7.24
C GLU A 184 -21.59 -23.02 -6.96
N GLU A 185 -21.31 -22.14 -7.93
CA GLU A 185 -20.42 -20.98 -7.71
C GLU A 185 -20.95 -20.08 -6.60
N GLY A 186 -22.26 -19.81 -6.60
CA GLY A 186 -22.91 -19.03 -5.54
C GLY A 186 -22.78 -19.69 -4.17
N ARG A 187 -22.99 -21.01 -4.10
CA ARG A 187 -22.81 -21.81 -2.87
C ARG A 187 -21.36 -21.77 -2.37
N GLN A 188 -20.38 -21.97 -3.24
CA GLN A 188 -18.96 -21.98 -2.89
C GLN A 188 -18.48 -20.60 -2.42
N LEU A 189 -18.89 -19.53 -3.11
CA LEU A 189 -18.61 -18.16 -2.70
C LEU A 189 -19.15 -17.89 -1.29
N THR A 190 -20.40 -18.27 -1.03
CA THR A 190 -21.00 -18.18 0.30
C THR A 190 -20.26 -19.00 1.32
N ALA A 191 -19.81 -20.22 0.99
CA ALA A 191 -19.06 -21.07 1.91
C ALA A 191 -17.81 -20.35 2.41
N PHE A 192 -17.07 -19.68 1.52
CA PHE A 192 -15.90 -18.88 1.89
C PHE A 192 -16.26 -17.68 2.79
N PHE A 193 -17.25 -16.87 2.43
CA PHE A 193 -17.68 -15.72 3.26
C PHE A 193 -18.23 -16.16 4.62
N TRP A 194 -18.95 -17.28 4.65
CA TRP A 194 -19.45 -17.86 5.88
C TRP A 194 -18.27 -18.31 6.77
N TRP A 195 -17.24 -18.95 6.22
CA TRP A 195 -16.07 -19.35 7.00
C TRP A 195 -15.31 -18.15 7.58
N THR A 196 -15.16 -17.06 6.81
CA THR A 196 -14.51 -15.85 7.34
C THR A 196 -15.31 -15.20 8.46
N ALA A 197 -16.65 -15.24 8.38
CA ALA A 197 -17.55 -14.81 9.44
C ALA A 197 -17.52 -15.74 10.67
N TRP A 198 -17.49 -17.05 10.47
CA TRP A 198 -17.36 -18.04 11.54
C TRP A 198 -16.08 -17.80 12.35
N ALA A 199 -14.94 -17.65 11.67
CA ALA A 199 -13.68 -17.33 12.33
C ALA A 199 -13.76 -16.02 13.13
N ALA A 200 -14.51 -15.03 12.63
CA ALA A 200 -14.68 -13.74 13.27
C ALA A 200 -15.62 -13.75 14.49
N GLY A 201 -16.58 -14.68 14.52
CA GLY A 201 -17.58 -14.81 15.59
C GLY A 201 -17.28 -15.88 16.64
N THR A 202 -16.39 -16.84 16.36
CA THR A 202 -16.14 -18.00 17.23
C THR A 202 -14.85 -17.88 18.05
N ASN A 203 -14.93 -18.18 19.35
CA ASN A 203 -13.78 -18.16 20.26
C ASN A 203 -12.68 -19.14 19.85
N ARG A 204 -11.43 -18.78 20.11
CA ARG A 204 -10.31 -19.74 20.02
C ARG A 204 -10.48 -20.84 21.09
N PRO A 205 -9.99 -22.06 20.83
CA PRO A 205 -10.01 -23.12 21.84
C PRO A 205 -9.33 -22.68 23.14
N GLY A 206 -10.04 -22.80 24.27
CA GLY A 206 -9.53 -22.43 25.60
C GLY A 206 -9.52 -20.93 25.91
N GLU A 207 -10.02 -20.09 24.99
CA GLU A 207 -9.99 -18.63 25.12
C GLU A 207 -11.39 -18.01 25.17
N THR A 208 -11.48 -16.76 25.60
CA THR A 208 -12.74 -15.99 25.68
C THR A 208 -12.96 -15.04 24.51
N TYR A 209 -12.02 -15.01 23.54
CA TYR A 209 -12.02 -14.13 22.37
C TYR A 209 -11.92 -14.89 21.06
N THR A 210 -12.40 -14.28 19.97
CA THR A 210 -12.50 -14.92 18.64
C THR A 210 -11.15 -15.05 17.93
N TYR A 211 -11.09 -15.80 16.82
CA TYR A 211 -9.84 -15.94 16.06
C TYR A 211 -9.29 -14.60 15.57
N THR A 212 -10.15 -13.62 15.32
CA THR A 212 -9.84 -12.26 14.86
C THR A 212 -9.82 -11.24 16.01
N ALA A 213 -9.59 -11.68 17.25
CA ALA A 213 -9.56 -10.82 18.43
C ALA A 213 -10.83 -9.98 18.61
N ASN A 214 -11.99 -10.62 18.45
CA ASN A 214 -13.35 -10.06 18.47
C ASN A 214 -13.68 -9.09 17.33
N TRP A 215 -12.82 -8.88 16.33
CA TRP A 215 -13.19 -8.08 15.17
C TRP A 215 -14.11 -8.89 14.24
N PRO A 216 -15.13 -8.31 13.58
CA PRO A 216 -15.52 -6.90 13.60
C PRO A 216 -16.40 -6.54 14.79
N TYR A 217 -16.46 -5.25 15.13
CA TYR A 217 -17.42 -4.74 16.11
C TYR A 217 -18.86 -5.01 15.67
N ASP A 218 -19.54 -5.85 16.44
CA ASP A 218 -20.96 -6.18 16.32
C ASP A 218 -21.50 -6.65 17.68
N PRO A 219 -22.26 -5.80 18.39
CA PRO A 219 -22.83 -6.13 19.69
C PRO A 219 -23.79 -7.32 19.68
N LEU A 220 -24.49 -7.58 18.56
CA LEU A 220 -25.47 -8.67 18.47
C LEU A 220 -24.83 -10.04 18.69
N VAL A 221 -23.64 -10.23 18.11
CA VAL A 221 -22.88 -11.49 18.20
C VAL A 221 -21.88 -11.48 19.37
N GLY A 222 -21.92 -10.45 20.21
CA GLY A 222 -21.05 -10.31 21.39
C GLY A 222 -19.62 -9.87 21.06
N ASN A 223 -19.36 -9.29 19.89
CA ASN A 223 -18.05 -8.79 19.52
C ASN A 223 -17.82 -7.36 20.04
N GLY A 224 -17.03 -7.24 21.10
CA GLY A 224 -16.53 -5.98 21.65
C GLY A 224 -15.00 -5.95 21.76
N PRO A 225 -14.38 -4.76 21.87
CA PRO A 225 -12.93 -4.64 21.93
C PRO A 225 -12.38 -5.35 23.18
N LEU A 226 -11.26 -6.05 23.01
CA LEU A 226 -10.59 -6.71 24.12
C LEU A 226 -9.93 -5.70 25.08
N PRO A 227 -9.83 -5.99 26.38
CA PRO A 227 -9.07 -5.17 27.32
C PRO A 227 -7.62 -4.94 26.87
N SER A 228 -7.01 -5.95 26.23
CA SER A 228 -5.66 -5.85 25.67
C SER A 228 -5.54 -4.79 24.57
N ALA A 229 -6.58 -4.57 23.75
CA ALA A 229 -6.57 -3.54 22.71
C ALA A 229 -6.45 -2.14 23.34
N LEU A 230 -7.14 -1.90 24.46
CA LEU A 230 -7.02 -0.66 25.21
C LEU A 230 -5.65 -0.50 25.86
N VAL A 231 -5.18 -1.54 26.58
CA VAL A 231 -3.88 -1.53 27.26
C VAL A 231 -2.73 -1.26 26.29
N TRP A 232 -2.67 -1.97 25.17
CA TRP A 232 -1.59 -1.81 24.19
C TRP A 232 -1.71 -0.52 23.39
N SER A 233 -2.92 0.03 23.24
CA SER A 233 -3.09 1.39 22.70
C SER A 233 -2.46 2.44 23.62
N ILE A 234 -2.71 2.38 24.93
CA ILE A 234 -2.10 3.30 25.90
C ILE A 234 -0.57 3.11 25.92
N ALA A 235 -0.10 1.86 26.00
CA ALA A 235 1.33 1.55 26.01
C ALA A 235 2.03 2.06 24.73
N SER A 236 1.40 1.93 23.56
CA SER A 236 1.95 2.41 22.29
C SER A 236 2.14 3.94 22.29
N VAL A 237 1.20 4.71 22.84
CA VAL A 237 1.31 6.17 22.96
C VAL A 237 2.44 6.56 23.93
N LEU A 238 2.56 5.87 25.06
CA LEU A 238 3.64 6.12 26.02
C LEU A 238 5.02 5.84 25.40
N LEU A 239 5.14 4.74 24.64
CA LEU A 239 6.36 4.41 23.91
C LEU A 239 6.68 5.43 22.83
N LEU A 240 5.69 5.92 22.08
CA LEU A 240 5.86 7.00 21.11
C LEU A 240 6.41 8.27 21.76
N ILE A 241 5.81 8.73 22.87
CA ILE A 241 6.24 9.95 23.57
C ILE A 241 7.67 9.78 24.10
N ALA A 242 7.95 8.69 24.79
CA ALA A 242 9.28 8.39 25.34
C ALA A 242 10.33 8.23 24.23
N GLY A 243 9.99 7.49 23.17
CA GLY A 243 10.84 7.26 22.01
C GLY A 243 11.17 8.56 21.27
N THR A 244 10.18 9.44 21.10
CA THR A 244 10.37 10.77 20.49
C THR A 244 11.32 11.62 21.31
N GLY A 245 11.11 11.71 22.63
CA GLY A 245 12.00 12.46 23.53
C GLY A 245 13.44 11.94 23.51
N LEU A 246 13.62 10.61 23.55
CA LEU A 246 14.93 9.98 23.47
C LEU A 246 15.59 10.21 22.11
N ALA A 247 14.85 10.08 21.01
CA ALA A 247 15.38 10.28 19.66
C ALA A 247 15.82 11.72 19.44
N ILE A 248 15.04 12.71 19.91
CA ILE A 248 15.43 14.13 19.88
C ILE A 248 16.70 14.37 20.69
N TYR A 249 16.79 13.83 21.91
CA TYR A 249 18.00 13.96 22.74
C TYR A 249 19.24 13.37 22.05
N LEU A 250 19.13 12.15 21.51
CA LEU A 250 20.22 11.48 20.80
C LEU A 250 20.60 12.23 19.52
N TYR A 251 19.61 12.76 18.79
CA TYR A 251 19.81 13.56 17.59
C TYR A 251 20.57 14.85 17.91
N MET A 252 20.13 15.62 18.92
CA MET A 252 20.79 16.86 19.32
C MET A 252 22.22 16.62 19.81
N LYS A 253 22.42 15.62 20.67
CA LYS A 253 23.76 15.20 21.14
C LYS A 253 24.65 14.75 19.99
N GLY A 254 24.10 14.08 18.98
CA GLY A 254 24.83 13.63 17.80
C GLY A 254 25.32 14.76 16.89
N ARG A 255 24.70 15.95 16.99
CA ARG A 255 25.00 17.16 16.22
C ARG A 255 25.79 18.22 16.98
N GLU A 256 26.10 17.96 18.24
CA GLU A 256 26.90 18.87 19.07
C GLU A 256 28.27 19.09 18.42
N GLY A 257 28.56 20.33 18.02
CA GLY A 257 29.79 20.72 17.31
C GLY A 257 29.75 20.66 15.77
N ASP A 258 28.62 20.34 15.14
CA ASP A 258 28.48 20.39 13.68
C ASP A 258 28.16 21.84 13.19
N ASP A 259 29.17 22.70 13.15
CA ASP A 259 29.10 24.03 12.47
C ASP A 259 29.33 23.88 10.95
N GLU A 260 28.53 23.04 10.29
CA GLU A 260 28.67 22.80 8.85
C GLU A 260 28.11 23.97 8.03
N LYS A 261 28.99 24.68 7.31
CA LYS A 261 28.61 25.60 6.24
C LYS A 261 28.55 24.81 4.92
N PRO A 262 27.41 24.79 4.22
CA PRO A 262 27.29 24.11 2.93
C PRO A 262 28.17 24.80 1.89
N GLU A 263 28.96 24.01 1.15
CA GLU A 263 29.78 24.50 0.03
C GLU A 263 29.35 23.77 -1.23
N PHE A 264 28.35 24.33 -1.92
CA PHE A 264 27.82 23.73 -3.15
C PHE A 264 28.89 23.73 -4.24
N ALA A 265 29.03 22.59 -4.92
CA ALA A 265 29.85 22.51 -6.11
C ALA A 265 29.24 23.40 -7.21
N LYS A 266 30.10 24.15 -7.92
CA LYS A 266 29.68 25.00 -9.03
C LYS A 266 28.91 24.17 -10.07
N PHE A 267 27.67 24.56 -10.34
CA PHE A 267 26.85 23.85 -11.31
C PHE A 267 27.33 24.16 -12.73
N SER A 268 27.75 23.12 -13.46
CA SER A 268 28.26 23.22 -14.83
C SER A 268 27.24 22.70 -15.84
N GLU A 269 27.44 23.02 -17.12
CA GLU A 269 26.54 22.58 -18.19
C GLU A 269 26.48 21.05 -18.25
N PRO A 270 25.30 20.42 -18.14
CA PRO A 270 25.20 18.97 -18.09
C PRO A 270 25.72 18.26 -19.35
N ASN A 271 26.64 17.32 -19.15
CA ASN A 271 27.20 16.44 -20.18
C ASN A 271 26.96 14.95 -19.85
N PRO A 272 25.70 14.48 -19.97
CA PRO A 272 25.33 13.12 -19.57
C PRO A 272 25.89 12.05 -20.51
N THR A 273 26.18 10.88 -19.96
CA THR A 273 26.55 9.69 -20.74
C THR A 273 25.39 9.17 -21.59
N PRO A 274 25.64 8.30 -22.59
CA PRO A 274 24.58 7.71 -23.39
C PRO A 274 23.51 6.95 -22.58
N SER A 275 23.87 6.20 -21.53
CA SER A 275 22.89 5.53 -20.67
C SER A 275 22.12 6.50 -19.78
N GLN A 276 22.75 7.56 -19.27
CA GLN A 276 22.06 8.59 -18.50
C GLN A 276 20.99 9.29 -19.37
N ARG A 277 21.29 9.60 -20.63
CA ARG A 277 20.27 10.14 -21.55
C ARG A 277 19.15 9.15 -21.85
N ALA A 278 19.46 7.85 -21.84
CA ALA A 278 18.49 6.78 -22.09
C ALA A 278 17.49 6.58 -20.95
N THR A 279 17.62 7.27 -19.81
CA THR A 279 16.61 7.26 -18.74
C THR A 279 15.53 8.33 -18.92
N LEU A 280 15.70 9.32 -19.80
CA LEU A 280 14.65 10.32 -20.08
C LEU A 280 13.32 9.66 -20.53
N PRO A 281 13.32 8.64 -21.41
CA PRO A 281 12.10 7.91 -21.75
C PRO A 281 11.45 7.18 -20.56
N TYR A 282 12.24 6.70 -19.57
CA TYR A 282 11.67 6.09 -18.36
C TYR A 282 10.81 7.09 -17.59
N PHE A 283 11.35 8.28 -17.35
CA PHE A 283 10.63 9.33 -16.63
C PHE A 283 9.37 9.76 -17.39
N LEU A 284 9.44 9.85 -18.73
CA LEU A 284 8.27 10.16 -19.54
C LEU A 284 7.19 9.07 -19.43
N VAL A 285 7.58 7.80 -19.55
CA VAL A 285 6.65 6.67 -19.37
C VAL A 285 6.06 6.69 -17.97
N ALA A 286 6.87 6.89 -16.93
CA ALA A 286 6.38 6.99 -15.55
C ALA A 286 5.34 8.11 -15.38
N LEU A 287 5.58 9.31 -15.94
CA LEU A 287 4.59 10.39 -15.85
C LEU A 287 3.31 10.09 -16.65
N VAL A 288 3.38 9.36 -17.77
CA VAL A 288 2.18 8.89 -18.48
C VAL A 288 1.38 7.91 -17.62
N LEU A 289 2.06 6.96 -16.98
CA LEU A 289 1.44 6.02 -16.04
C LEU A 289 0.81 6.76 -14.84
N PHE A 290 1.46 7.82 -14.35
CA PHE A 290 0.93 8.66 -13.28
C PHE A 290 -0.37 9.38 -13.70
N ILE A 291 -0.44 9.97 -14.90
CA ILE A 291 -1.69 10.59 -15.40
C ILE A 291 -2.81 9.55 -15.55
N LEU A 292 -2.49 8.38 -16.12
CA LEU A 292 -3.47 7.29 -16.23
C LEU A 292 -3.97 6.85 -14.84
N GLN A 293 -3.06 6.73 -13.88
CA GLN A 293 -3.37 6.38 -12.50
C GLN A 293 -4.27 7.43 -11.82
N ALA A 294 -3.99 8.71 -12.00
CA ALA A 294 -4.82 9.79 -11.46
C ALA A 294 -6.24 9.75 -12.05
N ALA A 295 -6.37 9.62 -13.37
CA ALA A 295 -7.66 9.50 -14.05
C ALA A 295 -8.46 8.27 -13.55
N LEU A 296 -7.80 7.12 -13.38
CA LEU A 296 -8.42 5.92 -12.81
C LEU A 296 -8.83 6.10 -11.35
N GLY A 297 -8.11 6.93 -10.59
CA GLY A 297 -8.46 7.31 -9.22
C GLY A 297 -9.76 8.10 -9.17
N SER A 298 -9.88 9.14 -10.01
CA SER A 298 -11.11 9.93 -10.14
C SER A 298 -12.28 9.06 -10.59
N MET A 299 -12.07 8.18 -11.58
CA MET A 299 -13.10 7.25 -12.05
C MET A 299 -13.54 6.27 -10.96
N THR A 300 -12.59 5.70 -10.20
CA THR A 300 -12.88 4.79 -9.07
C THR A 300 -13.65 5.50 -7.97
N GLY A 301 -13.34 6.77 -7.69
CA GLY A 301 -14.11 7.60 -6.76
C GLY A 301 -15.54 7.86 -7.26
N HIS A 302 -15.72 8.11 -8.56
CA HIS A 302 -17.02 8.41 -9.17
C HIS A 302 -18.02 7.26 -9.09
N TYR A 303 -17.54 6.02 -9.12
CA TYR A 303 -18.39 4.84 -8.92
C TYR A 303 -19.10 4.81 -7.56
N ALA A 304 -18.59 5.51 -6.54
CA ALA A 304 -19.29 5.65 -5.27
C ALA A 304 -20.59 6.49 -5.38
N VAL A 305 -20.79 7.20 -6.49
CA VAL A 305 -21.98 8.04 -6.76
C VAL A 305 -22.89 7.40 -7.79
N GLU A 306 -22.32 6.94 -8.91
CA GLU A 306 -23.08 6.46 -10.07
C GLU A 306 -23.06 4.93 -10.24
N GLY A 307 -22.53 4.20 -9.25
CA GLY A 307 -22.54 2.75 -9.22
C GLY A 307 -21.65 2.15 -10.29
N ASN A 308 -22.23 1.59 -11.36
CA ASN A 308 -21.49 1.03 -12.49
C ASN A 308 -21.31 2.01 -13.66
N LYS A 309 -21.76 3.26 -13.50
CA LYS A 309 -21.74 4.30 -14.54
C LYS A 309 -20.75 5.43 -14.21
N VAL A 310 -20.32 6.14 -15.23
CA VAL A 310 -19.54 7.38 -15.12
C VAL A 310 -20.12 8.42 -16.07
N PHE A 311 -20.66 9.49 -15.50
CA PHE A 311 -21.42 10.53 -16.21
C PHE A 311 -22.52 9.94 -17.12
N GLY A 312 -23.24 8.94 -16.60
CA GLY A 312 -24.32 8.24 -17.30
C GLY A 312 -23.87 7.17 -18.30
N VAL A 313 -22.57 7.03 -18.57
CA VAL A 313 -22.03 5.97 -19.44
C VAL A 313 -21.80 4.70 -18.63
N ASP A 314 -22.43 3.61 -19.03
CA ASP A 314 -22.23 2.29 -18.43
C ASP A 314 -20.87 1.72 -18.81
N LEU A 315 -20.03 1.48 -17.79
CA LEU A 315 -18.67 0.95 -17.96
C LEU A 315 -18.51 -0.48 -17.41
N THR A 316 -19.60 -1.14 -17.05
CA THR A 316 -19.60 -2.48 -16.43
C THR A 316 -18.73 -3.49 -17.19
N HIS A 317 -18.89 -3.55 -18.51
CA HIS A 317 -18.17 -4.50 -19.36
C HIS A 317 -16.83 -4.01 -19.88
N LEU A 318 -16.51 -2.72 -19.68
CA LEU A 318 -15.26 -2.14 -20.15
C LEU A 318 -14.26 -2.01 -19.01
N LEU A 319 -14.62 -1.36 -17.91
CA LEU A 319 -13.69 -1.05 -16.83
C LEU A 319 -14.42 -0.90 -15.49
N PRO A 320 -15.00 -1.98 -14.94
CA PRO A 320 -15.78 -1.93 -13.70
C PRO A 320 -14.92 -1.47 -12.51
N TYR A 321 -15.57 -1.09 -11.41
CA TYR A 321 -14.92 -0.59 -10.18
C TYR A 321 -13.71 -1.43 -9.74
N ALA A 322 -13.84 -2.75 -9.72
CA ALA A 322 -12.75 -3.63 -9.32
C ALA A 322 -11.53 -3.50 -10.26
N ALA A 323 -11.75 -3.40 -11.57
CA ALA A 323 -10.68 -3.25 -12.56
C ALA A 323 -10.06 -1.86 -12.50
N SER A 324 -10.86 -0.80 -12.34
CA SER A 324 -10.34 0.57 -12.20
C SER A 324 -9.50 0.74 -10.94
N ARG A 325 -9.97 0.22 -9.80
CA ARG A 325 -9.23 0.24 -8.54
C ARG A 325 -7.95 -0.59 -8.65
N THR A 326 -8.02 -1.76 -9.29
CA THR A 326 -6.84 -2.62 -9.53
C THR A 326 -5.77 -1.84 -10.30
N TRP A 327 -6.14 -1.23 -11.43
CA TRP A 327 -5.18 -0.46 -12.22
C TRP A 327 -4.69 0.79 -11.50
N HIS A 328 -5.54 1.48 -10.74
CA HIS A 328 -5.13 2.63 -9.94
C HIS A 328 -4.02 2.28 -8.93
N LEU A 329 -4.18 1.18 -8.18
CA LEU A 329 -3.18 0.74 -7.21
C LEU A 329 -1.91 0.21 -7.88
N GLN A 330 -2.05 -0.62 -8.91
CA GLN A 330 -0.90 -1.15 -9.66
C GLN A 330 -0.05 -0.06 -10.28
N LEU A 331 -0.68 0.90 -10.96
CA LEU A 331 0.02 1.98 -11.61
C LEU A 331 0.72 2.87 -10.58
N ALA A 332 0.13 3.08 -9.39
CA ALA A 332 0.75 3.83 -8.31
C ALA A 332 2.11 3.22 -7.92
N VAL A 333 2.17 1.89 -7.80
CA VAL A 333 3.45 1.19 -7.55
C VAL A 333 4.37 1.27 -8.77
N PHE A 334 3.87 1.01 -9.98
CA PHE A 334 4.68 0.95 -11.19
C PHE A 334 5.37 2.27 -11.52
N TRP A 335 4.66 3.40 -11.48
CA TRP A 335 5.25 4.68 -11.89
C TRP A 335 6.28 5.18 -10.87
N ILE A 336 5.98 5.02 -9.58
CA ILE A 336 6.91 5.36 -8.48
C ILE A 336 8.17 4.52 -8.64
N ALA A 337 8.04 3.19 -8.70
CA ALA A 337 9.19 2.29 -8.86
C ALA A 337 9.98 2.60 -10.14
N THR A 338 9.32 2.90 -11.27
CA THR A 338 9.99 3.23 -12.54
C THR A 338 10.86 4.48 -12.42
N CYS A 339 10.39 5.53 -11.75
CA CYS A 339 11.20 6.73 -11.48
C CYS A 339 12.46 6.38 -10.67
N TRP A 340 12.33 5.51 -9.67
CA TRP A 340 13.43 5.15 -8.78
C TRP A 340 14.47 4.28 -9.48
N LEU A 341 13.99 3.30 -10.25
CA LEU A 341 14.84 2.47 -11.11
C LEU A 341 15.64 3.36 -12.07
N ALA A 342 14.97 4.32 -12.71
CA ALA A 342 15.61 5.27 -13.61
C ALA A 342 16.65 6.14 -12.90
N THR A 343 16.36 6.63 -11.69
CA THR A 343 17.33 7.39 -10.89
C THR A 343 18.56 6.55 -10.53
N GLY A 344 18.39 5.28 -10.13
CA GLY A 344 19.51 4.36 -9.87
C GLY A 344 20.42 4.18 -11.10
N LEU A 345 19.83 4.14 -12.30
CA LEU A 345 20.56 4.06 -13.57
C LEU A 345 21.28 5.36 -13.94
N VAL A 346 20.83 6.52 -13.44
CA VAL A 346 21.50 7.82 -13.63
C VAL A 346 22.68 7.99 -12.68
N ILE A 347 22.51 7.60 -11.41
CA ILE A 347 23.55 7.73 -10.37
C ILE A 347 24.77 6.88 -10.72
N GLY A 348 24.58 5.65 -11.21
CA GLY A 348 25.66 4.71 -11.49
C GLY A 348 26.84 5.30 -12.29
N PRO A 349 26.63 5.77 -13.55
CA PRO A 349 27.69 6.32 -14.39
C PRO A 349 28.31 7.62 -13.86
N ALA A 350 27.53 8.46 -13.16
CA ALA A 350 28.04 9.68 -12.54
C ALA A 350 29.08 9.38 -11.44
N VAL A 351 28.96 8.21 -10.82
CA VAL A 351 29.77 7.78 -9.68
C VAL A 351 30.93 6.89 -10.12
N GLY A 352 30.70 5.95 -11.03
CA GLY A 352 31.74 5.08 -11.58
C GLY A 352 32.73 5.82 -12.49
N GLY A 353 32.45 7.06 -12.88
CA GLY A 353 33.30 7.90 -13.73
C GLY A 353 33.51 7.39 -15.16
N LYS A 354 32.83 6.29 -15.52
CA LYS A 354 32.97 5.60 -16.80
C LYS A 354 31.65 4.96 -17.20
N GLU A 355 31.28 5.13 -18.47
CA GLU A 355 30.15 4.43 -19.08
C GLU A 355 30.51 2.94 -19.30
N PRO A 356 29.80 1.98 -18.69
CA PRO A 356 30.03 0.57 -18.96
C PRO A 356 29.64 0.19 -20.41
N LYS A 357 30.42 -0.70 -21.05
CA LYS A 357 30.17 -1.11 -22.45
C LYS A 357 28.74 -1.65 -22.63
N GLY A 358 27.98 -1.14 -23.60
CA GLY A 358 26.60 -1.58 -23.85
C GLY A 358 25.55 -1.13 -22.83
N GLN A 359 25.86 -0.25 -21.87
CA GLN A 359 24.92 0.16 -20.81
C GLN A 359 23.64 0.77 -21.37
N LYS A 360 23.76 1.67 -22.35
CA LYS A 360 22.60 2.25 -23.04
C LYS A 360 21.65 1.19 -23.61
N ALA A 361 22.17 0.17 -24.29
CA ALA A 361 21.34 -0.86 -24.90
C ALA A 361 20.57 -1.65 -23.84
N LEU A 362 21.25 -2.09 -22.78
CA LEU A 362 20.62 -2.84 -21.69
C LEU A 362 19.60 -2.00 -20.90
N VAL A 363 19.86 -0.70 -20.72
CA VAL A 363 18.90 0.24 -20.14
C VAL A 363 17.64 0.31 -21.03
N LEU A 364 17.77 0.44 -22.35
CA LEU A 364 16.59 0.44 -23.22
C LEU A 364 15.88 -0.91 -23.27
N THR A 365 16.61 -2.03 -23.19
CA THR A 365 16.03 -3.38 -23.08
C THR A 365 15.21 -3.52 -21.79
N LEU A 366 15.73 -3.04 -20.66
CA LEU A 366 15.01 -3.04 -19.40
C LEU A 366 13.73 -2.21 -19.49
N LEU A 367 13.74 -1.04 -20.14
CA LEU A 367 12.52 -0.25 -20.37
C LEU A 367 11.49 -1.04 -21.17
N GLY A 368 11.91 -1.68 -22.27
CA GLY A 368 11.03 -2.54 -23.07
C GLY A 368 10.42 -3.68 -22.26
N ALA A 369 11.24 -4.33 -21.42
CA ALA A 369 10.77 -5.38 -20.52
C ALA A 369 9.73 -4.87 -19.52
N LEU A 370 9.96 -3.71 -18.90
CA LEU A 370 9.00 -3.08 -17.98
C LEU A 370 7.68 -2.75 -18.68
N VAL A 371 7.71 -2.21 -19.90
CA VAL A 371 6.49 -1.93 -20.68
C VAL A 371 5.70 -3.21 -20.94
N VAL A 372 6.37 -4.31 -21.33
CA VAL A 372 5.72 -5.61 -21.53
C VAL A 372 5.07 -6.10 -20.24
N VAL A 373 5.77 -6.02 -19.11
CA VAL A 373 5.25 -6.42 -17.79
C VAL A 373 4.03 -5.60 -17.40
N VAL A 374 4.08 -4.27 -17.53
CA VAL A 374 2.97 -3.38 -17.17
C VAL A 374 1.76 -3.67 -18.04
N LEU A 375 1.91 -3.68 -19.37
CA LEU A 375 0.78 -3.94 -20.27
C LEU A 375 0.19 -5.35 -20.07
N GLY A 376 1.06 -6.34 -19.86
CA GLY A 376 0.65 -7.71 -19.56
C GLY A 376 -0.12 -7.82 -18.25
N ALA A 377 0.36 -7.18 -17.18
CA ALA A 377 -0.31 -7.16 -15.88
C ALA A 377 -1.67 -6.46 -15.94
N LEU A 378 -1.76 -5.30 -16.59
CA LEU A 378 -3.01 -4.55 -16.74
C LEU A 378 -4.03 -5.36 -17.57
N PHE A 379 -3.61 -5.92 -18.70
CA PHE A 379 -4.49 -6.76 -19.53
C PHE A 379 -4.92 -8.03 -18.78
N GLY A 380 -3.99 -8.71 -18.11
CA GLY A 380 -4.23 -9.93 -17.37
C GLY A 380 -5.24 -9.73 -16.23
N THR A 381 -5.02 -8.71 -15.41
CA THR A 381 -5.94 -8.37 -14.30
C THR A 381 -7.32 -7.98 -14.80
N TRP A 382 -7.41 -7.18 -15.87
CA TRP A 382 -8.68 -6.85 -16.50
C TRP A 382 -9.40 -8.08 -17.05
N ALA A 383 -8.70 -8.95 -17.79
CA ALA A 383 -9.27 -10.15 -18.38
C ALA A 383 -9.72 -11.16 -17.31
N GLY A 384 -8.98 -11.26 -16.20
CA GLY A 384 -9.36 -12.04 -15.02
C GLY A 384 -10.65 -11.52 -14.38
N ILE A 385 -10.71 -10.23 -14.04
CA ILE A 385 -11.88 -9.58 -13.44
C ILE A 385 -13.13 -9.68 -14.32
N GLN A 386 -12.96 -9.59 -15.65
CA GLN A 386 -14.04 -9.76 -16.63
C GLN A 386 -14.47 -11.23 -16.81
N GLY A 387 -13.87 -12.17 -16.06
CA GLY A 387 -14.17 -13.61 -16.15
C GLY A 387 -13.72 -14.26 -17.46
N LYS A 388 -12.85 -13.61 -18.26
CA LYS A 388 -12.37 -14.12 -19.57
C LYS A 388 -11.29 -15.18 -19.43
N LEU A 389 -10.65 -15.25 -18.26
CA LEU A 389 -9.60 -16.23 -17.95
C LEU A 389 -10.04 -17.25 -16.88
N GLY A 390 -11.32 -17.23 -16.50
CA GLY A 390 -11.81 -18.02 -15.35
C GLY A 390 -11.00 -17.72 -14.09
N ASN A 391 -10.60 -18.76 -13.37
CA ASN A 391 -9.83 -18.65 -12.12
C ASN A 391 -8.30 -18.68 -12.31
N ASP A 392 -7.79 -18.32 -13.50
CA ASP A 392 -6.34 -18.33 -13.77
C ASP A 392 -5.60 -17.20 -13.04
N TYR A 393 -4.82 -17.58 -12.03
CA TYR A 393 -3.96 -16.66 -11.28
C TYR A 393 -2.56 -16.46 -11.90
N LEU A 394 -2.20 -17.22 -12.94
CA LEU A 394 -0.90 -17.12 -13.59
C LEU A 394 -0.85 -15.90 -14.52
N PHE A 395 -1.81 -15.79 -15.44
CA PHE A 395 -1.91 -14.67 -16.37
C PHE A 395 -2.99 -13.65 -15.99
N GLY A 396 -3.97 -14.05 -15.17
CA GLY A 396 -5.07 -13.19 -14.73
C GLY A 396 -4.72 -12.32 -13.53
N THR A 397 -5.53 -12.44 -12.48
CA THR A 397 -5.37 -11.69 -11.22
C THR A 397 -5.16 -12.63 -10.04
N GLN A 398 -4.37 -12.20 -9.06
CA GLN A 398 -4.23 -12.88 -7.77
C GLN A 398 -5.30 -12.44 -6.76
N GLY A 399 -6.00 -11.33 -7.01
CA GLY A 399 -7.15 -10.87 -6.21
C GLY A 399 -6.83 -10.23 -4.86
N TYR A 400 -5.56 -10.18 -4.46
CA TYR A 400 -5.11 -9.49 -3.26
C TYR A 400 -4.64 -8.07 -3.60
N GLU A 401 -5.09 -7.08 -2.84
CA GLU A 401 -4.71 -5.70 -3.11
C GLU A 401 -3.20 -5.47 -2.94
N TYR A 402 -2.65 -4.60 -3.79
CA TYR A 402 -1.22 -4.31 -3.99
C TYR A 402 -0.38 -5.42 -4.66
N ILE A 403 -0.87 -6.67 -4.74
CA ILE A 403 -0.25 -7.77 -5.48
C ILE A 403 -1.30 -8.46 -6.35
N GLU A 404 -1.93 -7.68 -7.22
CA GLU A 404 -3.05 -8.15 -8.04
C GLU A 404 -2.57 -8.85 -9.32
N LEU A 405 -1.40 -8.46 -9.83
CA LEU A 405 -0.90 -8.96 -11.10
C LEU A 405 -0.68 -10.46 -11.07
N GLY A 406 -1.03 -11.16 -12.15
CA GLY A 406 -0.83 -12.60 -12.28
C GLY A 406 0.62 -13.03 -12.03
N ARG A 407 0.80 -14.27 -11.58
CA ARG A 407 2.09 -14.80 -11.14
C ARG A 407 3.20 -14.67 -12.19
N VAL A 408 2.87 -14.86 -13.47
CA VAL A 408 3.83 -14.74 -14.58
C VAL A 408 4.40 -13.33 -14.65
N TRP A 409 3.53 -12.33 -14.52
CA TRP A 409 3.93 -10.92 -14.51
C TRP A 409 4.76 -10.56 -13.28
N GLN A 410 4.49 -11.21 -12.14
CA GLN A 410 5.24 -10.98 -10.90
C GLN A 410 6.66 -11.52 -11.00
N VAL A 411 6.82 -12.73 -11.54
CA VAL A 411 8.13 -13.32 -11.81
C VAL A 411 8.90 -12.51 -12.85
N ALA A 412 8.23 -12.05 -13.92
CA ALA A 412 8.84 -11.18 -14.92
C ALA A 412 9.28 -9.83 -14.34
N LEU A 413 8.51 -9.24 -13.41
CA LEU A 413 8.90 -8.03 -12.70
C LEU A 413 10.13 -8.26 -11.82
N ILE A 414 10.20 -9.38 -11.09
CA ILE A 414 11.39 -9.77 -10.31
C ILE A 414 12.61 -9.88 -11.23
N ALA A 415 12.47 -10.57 -12.37
CA ALA A 415 13.55 -10.68 -13.35
C ALA A 415 13.99 -9.30 -13.88
N GLY A 416 13.05 -8.39 -14.13
CA GLY A 416 13.32 -7.00 -14.49
C GLY A 416 14.10 -6.24 -13.40
N MET A 417 13.73 -6.40 -12.13
CA MET A 417 14.45 -5.79 -11.01
C MET A 417 15.84 -6.39 -10.78
N LEU A 418 16.04 -7.69 -11.02
CA LEU A 418 17.35 -8.33 -10.98
C LEU A 418 18.25 -7.83 -12.12
N LEU A 419 17.69 -7.67 -13.32
CA LEU A 419 18.39 -7.04 -14.44
C LEU A 419 18.77 -5.59 -14.10
N TRP A 420 17.84 -4.82 -13.53
CA TRP A 420 18.12 -3.46 -13.04
C TRP A 420 19.27 -3.44 -12.02
N LEU A 421 19.23 -4.33 -11.02
CA LEU A 421 20.27 -4.43 -10.00
C LEU A 421 21.63 -4.73 -10.61
N ALA A 422 21.69 -5.64 -11.59
CA ALA A 422 22.90 -5.93 -12.34
C ALA A 422 23.43 -4.69 -13.09
N LEU A 423 22.55 -3.88 -13.69
CA LEU A 423 22.93 -2.64 -14.37
C LEU A 423 23.44 -1.56 -13.42
N VAL A 424 22.81 -1.41 -12.26
CA VAL A 424 23.26 -0.49 -11.20
C VAL A 424 24.62 -0.93 -10.69
N TYR A 425 24.77 -2.19 -10.27
CA TYR A 425 26.04 -2.75 -9.80
C TYR A 425 27.15 -2.50 -10.81
N ARG A 426 26.93 -2.82 -12.09
CA ARG A 426 27.91 -2.64 -13.16
C ARG A 426 28.38 -1.20 -13.34
N ALA A 427 27.51 -0.23 -13.05
CA ALA A 427 27.81 1.18 -13.15
C ALA A 427 28.54 1.72 -11.91
N ILE A 428 28.19 1.26 -10.70
CA ILE A 428 28.84 1.70 -9.45
C ILE A 428 30.09 0.89 -9.07
N GLN A 429 30.33 -0.24 -9.72
CA GLN A 429 31.43 -1.16 -9.40
C GLN A 429 32.84 -0.50 -9.34
N PRO A 430 33.20 0.45 -10.21
CA PRO A 430 34.46 1.17 -10.08
C PRO A 430 34.57 1.97 -8.77
N ALA A 431 33.48 2.62 -8.35
CA ALA A 431 33.44 3.39 -7.11
C ALA A 431 33.43 2.51 -5.87
N LEU A 432 32.74 1.36 -5.91
CA LEU A 432 32.79 0.36 -4.83
C LEU A 432 34.22 -0.12 -4.58
N ARG A 433 35.02 -0.33 -5.64
CA ARG A 433 36.44 -0.70 -5.51
C ARG A 433 37.31 0.40 -4.91
N GLN A 434 36.93 1.65 -5.07
CA GLN A 434 37.66 2.81 -4.53
C GLN A 434 37.27 3.10 -3.07
N GLU A 435 36.01 2.86 -2.70
CA GLU A 435 35.52 3.05 -1.34
C GLU A 435 36.02 1.93 -0.41
N LYS A 436 37.11 2.19 0.32
CA LYS A 436 37.72 1.21 1.25
C LYS A 436 36.80 0.80 2.41
N ASP A 437 35.85 1.67 2.76
CA ASP A 437 34.91 1.41 3.84
C ASP A 437 33.68 0.67 3.31
N ALA A 438 33.57 -0.64 3.62
CA ALA A 438 32.44 -1.49 3.23
C ALA A 438 31.08 -1.08 3.85
N GLY A 439 31.06 -0.03 4.67
CA GLY A 439 29.84 0.60 5.15
C GLY A 439 29.78 2.10 4.87
N GLY A 440 30.49 2.59 3.85
CA GLY A 440 30.31 3.92 3.29
C GLY A 440 29.02 4.04 2.48
N LEU A 441 28.70 5.26 2.03
CA LEU A 441 27.45 5.55 1.32
C LEU A 441 27.30 4.76 0.02
N THR A 442 28.39 4.46 -0.71
CA THR A 442 28.30 3.70 -1.97
C THR A 442 27.92 2.25 -1.69
N HIS A 443 28.47 1.65 -0.63
CA HIS A 443 28.08 0.31 -0.18
C HIS A 443 26.65 0.27 0.35
N LEU A 444 26.25 1.24 1.18
CA LEU A 444 24.86 1.34 1.66
C LEU A 444 23.87 1.46 0.50
N LEU A 445 24.22 2.21 -0.55
CA LEU A 445 23.39 2.34 -1.75
C LEU A 445 23.23 0.99 -2.47
N LEU A 446 24.30 0.19 -2.55
CA LEU A 446 24.22 -1.17 -3.09
C LEU A 446 23.34 -2.06 -2.20
N TYR A 447 23.51 -2.05 -0.88
CA TYR A 447 22.74 -2.89 0.03
C TYR A 447 21.25 -2.57 -0.03
N ALA A 448 20.89 -1.28 -0.08
CA ALA A 448 19.52 -0.83 -0.28
C ALA A 448 18.98 -1.18 -1.69
N ALA A 449 19.83 -1.16 -2.73
CA ALA A 449 19.42 -1.60 -4.06
C ALA A 449 19.15 -3.12 -4.10
N VAL A 450 19.92 -3.93 -3.37
CA VAL A 450 19.75 -5.39 -3.28
C VAL A 450 18.43 -5.75 -2.57
N SER A 451 18.03 -5.00 -1.55
CA SER A 451 16.79 -5.30 -0.82
C SER A 451 15.53 -5.16 -1.68
N ILE A 452 15.54 -4.33 -2.73
CA ILE A 452 14.38 -4.12 -3.61
C ILE A 452 13.93 -5.44 -4.30
N PRO A 453 14.71 -6.11 -5.15
CA PRO A 453 14.26 -7.37 -5.75
C PRO A 453 14.09 -8.50 -4.71
N LEU A 454 14.92 -8.51 -3.65
CA LEU A 454 14.91 -9.57 -2.64
C LEU A 454 13.58 -9.60 -1.87
N PHE A 455 13.14 -8.47 -1.35
CA PHE A 455 11.93 -8.42 -0.52
C PHE A 455 10.64 -8.45 -1.33
N TYR A 456 10.65 -8.01 -2.60
CA TYR A 456 9.52 -8.24 -3.48
C TYR A 456 9.31 -9.73 -3.79
N ALA A 457 10.39 -10.52 -3.89
CA ALA A 457 10.31 -11.96 -4.16
C ALA A 457 9.65 -12.76 -3.02
N VAL A 458 9.53 -12.19 -1.80
CA VAL A 458 8.79 -12.78 -0.69
C VAL A 458 7.30 -12.95 -1.03
N GLY A 459 6.76 -12.13 -1.94
CA GLY A 459 5.41 -12.30 -2.48
C GLY A 459 5.19 -13.59 -3.27
N LEU A 460 6.22 -14.42 -3.48
CA LEU A 460 6.13 -15.76 -4.06
C LEU A 460 5.73 -16.86 -3.04
N PHE A 461 5.74 -16.57 -1.74
CA PHE A 461 5.48 -17.58 -0.68
C PHE A 461 4.00 -17.92 -0.44
N TYR A 462 3.08 -17.29 -1.17
CA TYR A 462 1.66 -17.60 -1.09
C TYR A 462 1.03 -17.56 -2.48
N THR A 463 -0.09 -18.25 -2.67
CA THR A 463 -0.90 -18.29 -3.90
C THR A 463 -2.38 -18.17 -3.57
N PRO A 464 -3.26 -17.90 -4.55
CA PRO A 464 -4.69 -18.16 -4.38
C PRO A 464 -4.93 -19.62 -3.98
N GLY A 465 -5.63 -19.85 -2.87
CA GLY A 465 -5.72 -21.16 -2.19
C GLY A 465 -4.81 -21.31 -0.96
N SER A 466 -3.95 -20.33 -0.67
CA SER A 466 -3.29 -20.26 0.63
C SER A 466 -4.28 -19.80 1.69
N HIS A 467 -4.10 -20.27 2.93
CA HIS A 467 -4.88 -19.76 4.06
C HIS A 467 -4.71 -18.24 4.17
N ILE A 468 -5.82 -17.50 4.29
CA ILE A 468 -5.79 -16.04 4.16
C ILE A 468 -4.91 -15.34 5.21
N SER A 469 -4.86 -15.81 6.47
CA SER A 469 -3.91 -15.29 7.48
C SER A 469 -2.44 -15.41 7.06
N ASN A 470 -2.07 -16.50 6.37
CA ASN A 470 -0.71 -16.70 5.87
C ASN A 470 -0.45 -15.85 4.63
N ALA A 471 -1.44 -15.74 3.74
CA ALA A 471 -1.35 -14.87 2.58
C ALA A 471 -1.20 -13.41 3.01
N ASP A 472 -1.99 -12.93 3.98
CA ASP A 472 -1.87 -11.58 4.53
C ASP A 472 -0.52 -11.36 5.21
N TYR A 473 -0.02 -12.33 5.99
CA TYR A 473 1.33 -12.24 6.57
C TYR A 473 2.37 -11.96 5.49
N TRP A 474 2.45 -12.78 4.44
CA TRP A 474 3.43 -12.58 3.36
C TRP A 474 3.14 -11.38 2.46
N ARG A 475 1.87 -11.01 2.28
CA ARG A 475 1.46 -9.82 1.53
C ARG A 475 2.00 -8.56 2.19
N TRP A 476 1.89 -8.44 3.51
CA TRP A 476 2.39 -7.27 4.24
C TRP A 476 3.92 -7.20 4.32
N TRP A 477 4.65 -8.29 4.07
CA TRP A 477 6.10 -8.18 3.82
C TRP A 477 6.42 -7.41 2.53
N VAL A 478 5.55 -7.49 1.52
CA VAL A 478 5.77 -6.74 0.28
C VAL A 478 5.15 -5.33 0.39
N VAL A 479 4.00 -5.19 1.03
CA VAL A 479 3.34 -3.88 1.12
C VAL A 479 3.98 -3.02 2.21
N HIS A 480 3.98 -3.46 3.47
CA HIS A 480 4.59 -2.69 4.57
C HIS A 480 6.11 -2.70 4.45
N LEU A 481 6.72 -3.88 4.41
CA LEU A 481 8.17 -3.94 4.57
C LEU A 481 8.91 -3.51 3.29
N TRP A 482 8.48 -3.95 2.11
CA TRP A 482 9.14 -3.55 0.85
C TRP A 482 8.79 -2.12 0.40
N VAL A 483 7.51 -1.70 0.39
CA VAL A 483 7.14 -0.32 0.00
C VAL A 483 7.41 0.69 1.10
N GLU A 484 7.10 0.42 2.37
CA GLU A 484 7.26 1.43 3.41
C GLU A 484 8.70 1.49 3.93
N ASN A 485 9.24 0.37 4.40
CA ASN A 485 10.55 0.37 5.04
C ASN A 485 11.72 0.43 4.04
N PHE A 486 11.79 -0.50 3.09
CA PHE A 486 12.97 -0.59 2.22
C PHE A 486 13.06 0.53 1.19
N PHE A 487 11.94 1.05 0.71
CA PHE A 487 11.95 2.24 -0.13
C PHE A 487 12.39 3.47 0.64
N GLU A 488 11.93 3.67 1.88
CA GLU A 488 12.41 4.79 2.69
C GLU A 488 13.92 4.69 2.92
N VAL A 489 14.45 3.51 3.23
CA VAL A 489 15.91 3.28 3.33
C VAL A 489 16.64 3.61 2.02
N PHE A 490 16.18 3.10 0.88
CA PHE A 490 16.80 3.39 -0.41
C PHE A 490 16.80 4.89 -0.71
N ALA A 491 15.70 5.57 -0.44
CA ALA A 491 15.55 6.99 -0.67
C ALA A 491 16.43 7.84 0.25
N THR A 492 16.46 7.53 1.55
CA THR A 492 17.36 8.19 2.52
C THR A 492 18.81 8.04 2.07
N VAL A 493 19.22 6.83 1.68
CA VAL A 493 20.58 6.56 1.22
C VAL A 493 20.89 7.30 -0.09
N ALA A 494 19.98 7.25 -1.07
CA ALA A 494 20.15 7.91 -2.36
C ALA A 494 20.21 9.45 -2.21
N LEU A 495 19.37 10.02 -1.35
CA LEU A 495 19.38 11.45 -1.04
C LEU A 495 20.67 11.86 -0.35
N ALA A 496 21.06 11.15 0.72
CA ALA A 496 22.30 11.41 1.44
C ALA A 496 23.51 11.30 0.50
N PHE A 497 23.51 10.30 -0.38
CA PHE A 497 24.52 10.12 -1.42
C PHE A 497 24.58 11.33 -2.35
N VAL A 498 23.44 11.75 -2.91
CA VAL A 498 23.34 12.89 -3.82
C VAL A 498 23.76 14.20 -3.17
N LEU A 499 23.22 14.52 -1.98
CA LEU A 499 23.52 15.74 -1.25
C LEU A 499 25.01 15.84 -0.89
N SER A 500 25.62 14.70 -0.54
CA SER A 500 27.05 14.67 -0.26
C SER A 500 27.93 15.00 -1.47
N ARG A 501 27.47 14.66 -2.68
CA ARG A 501 28.22 14.86 -3.93
C ARG A 501 28.06 16.24 -4.52
N VAL A 502 26.93 16.90 -4.31
CA VAL A 502 26.75 18.31 -4.71
C VAL A 502 27.34 19.28 -3.69
N GLY A 503 27.92 18.79 -2.58
CA GLY A 503 28.55 19.62 -1.55
C GLY A 503 27.58 20.21 -0.52
N ALA A 504 26.31 19.78 -0.53
CA ALA A 504 25.30 20.26 0.41
C ALA A 504 25.54 19.76 1.84
N VAL A 505 26.11 18.57 1.99
CA VAL A 505 26.39 17.92 3.29
C VAL A 505 27.75 17.20 3.21
N LYS A 506 28.53 17.16 4.29
CA LYS A 506 29.76 16.35 4.29
C LYS A 506 29.44 14.85 4.25
N GLN A 507 30.23 14.08 3.50
CA GLN A 507 30.02 12.63 3.37
C GLN A 507 29.97 11.89 4.71
N ALA A 508 30.82 12.27 5.68
CA ALA A 508 30.83 11.66 7.03
C ALA A 508 29.53 11.95 7.80
N SER A 509 29.02 13.18 7.72
CA SER A 509 27.77 13.60 8.34
C SER A 509 26.58 12.86 7.72
N ALA A 510 26.52 12.85 6.38
CA ALA A 510 25.53 12.12 5.61
C ALA A 510 25.52 10.61 5.97
N THR A 511 26.69 9.97 6.01
CA THR A 511 26.81 8.54 6.38
C THR A 511 26.26 8.27 7.78
N ARG A 512 26.65 9.08 8.76
CA ARG A 512 26.21 8.94 10.15
C ARG A 512 24.70 9.14 10.30
N ALA A 513 24.14 10.15 9.64
CA ALA A 513 22.70 10.40 9.61
C ALA A 513 21.96 9.22 8.98
N THR A 514 22.44 8.71 7.84
CA THR A 514 21.86 7.54 7.17
C THR A 514 21.82 6.31 8.08
N TYR A 515 22.91 5.97 8.79
CA TYR A 515 22.87 4.85 9.75
C TYR A 515 21.84 5.06 10.86
N PHE A 516 21.77 6.28 11.41
CA PHE A 516 20.82 6.60 12.47
C PHE A 516 19.37 6.44 11.97
N SER A 517 19.05 6.97 10.79
CA SER A 517 17.74 6.82 10.17
C SER A 517 17.41 5.36 9.90
N ILE A 518 18.32 4.58 9.29
CA ILE A 518 18.09 3.15 9.02
C ILE A 518 17.82 2.36 10.31
N ILE A 519 18.57 2.64 11.38
CA ILE A 519 18.38 1.97 12.67
C ILE A 519 17.00 2.28 13.26
N LEU A 520 16.55 3.54 13.16
CA LEU A 520 15.22 3.92 13.63
C LEU A 520 14.13 3.28 12.78
N TYR A 521 14.18 3.43 11.45
CA TYR A 521 13.17 2.88 10.54
C TYR A 521 13.08 1.36 10.63
N LEU A 522 14.19 0.64 10.43
CA LEU A 522 14.17 -0.83 10.43
C LEU A 522 14.02 -1.42 11.83
N GLY A 523 14.44 -0.68 12.88
CA GLY A 523 14.28 -1.13 14.26
C GLY A 523 12.84 -1.13 14.73
N SER A 524 12.00 -0.25 14.19
CA SER A 524 10.56 -0.22 14.44
C SER A 524 9.78 -0.95 13.36
N GLY A 525 9.94 -0.60 12.09
CA GLY A 525 9.03 -1.02 11.01
C GLY A 525 9.10 -2.48 10.58
N ILE A 526 10.22 -3.18 10.84
CA ILE A 526 10.25 -4.64 10.63
C ILE A 526 9.20 -5.33 11.51
N ILE A 527 9.14 -5.01 12.80
CA ILE A 527 8.16 -5.61 13.71
C ILE A 527 6.80 -4.91 13.60
N GLY A 528 6.79 -3.61 13.31
CA GLY A 528 5.58 -2.81 13.14
C GLY A 528 4.68 -3.28 11.99
N THR A 529 5.21 -4.06 11.04
CA THR A 529 4.43 -4.82 10.03
C THR A 529 3.22 -5.56 10.64
N PHE A 530 3.31 -6.00 11.90
CA PHE A 530 2.22 -6.67 12.61
C PHE A 530 0.98 -5.80 12.85
N HIS A 531 1.02 -4.47 12.66
CA HIS A 531 -0.17 -3.63 12.80
C HIS A 531 -1.24 -3.88 11.75
N HIS A 532 -0.88 -4.48 10.61
CA HIS A 532 -1.83 -4.96 9.60
C HIS A 532 -2.40 -6.35 9.94
N LEU A 533 -1.93 -6.98 11.01
CA LEU A 533 -2.23 -8.38 11.34
C LEU A 533 -3.00 -8.52 12.65
N TYR A 534 -3.49 -7.42 13.23
CA TYR A 534 -4.25 -7.42 14.49
C TYR A 534 -5.48 -8.32 14.44
N PHE A 535 -6.23 -8.24 13.34
CA PHE A 535 -7.57 -8.81 13.23
C PHE A 535 -7.69 -9.86 12.12
N THR A 536 -6.57 -10.41 11.64
CA THR A 536 -6.52 -11.35 10.50
C THR A 536 -6.29 -12.81 10.92
N GLY A 537 -6.79 -13.21 12.09
CA GLY A 537 -6.62 -14.58 12.58
C GLY A 537 -5.32 -14.81 13.35
N SER A 538 -4.62 -13.74 13.76
CA SER A 538 -3.36 -13.79 14.50
C SER A 538 -3.55 -14.00 16.01
N PRO A 539 -2.58 -14.62 16.72
CA PRO A 539 -2.60 -14.69 18.18
C PRO A 539 -2.38 -13.30 18.82
N LEU A 540 -2.93 -13.09 20.02
CA LEU A 540 -3.07 -11.75 20.61
C LEU A 540 -1.77 -10.99 20.86
N PHE A 541 -0.65 -11.69 21.08
CA PHE A 541 0.65 -11.03 21.27
C PHE A 541 1.15 -10.33 19.99
N ILE A 542 0.65 -10.69 18.81
CA ILE A 542 0.94 -9.99 17.54
C ILE A 542 0.39 -8.56 17.60
N THR A 543 -0.79 -8.36 18.19
CA THR A 543 -1.36 -7.03 18.42
C THR A 543 -0.50 -6.18 19.34
N ALA A 544 0.06 -6.79 20.39
CA ALA A 544 0.99 -6.10 21.30
C ALA A 544 2.26 -5.64 20.58
N LEU A 545 2.90 -6.55 19.85
CA LEU A 545 4.13 -6.26 19.10
C LEU A 545 3.89 -5.22 18.01
N GLY A 546 2.83 -5.39 17.21
CA GLY A 546 2.48 -4.42 16.17
C GLY A 546 2.24 -3.04 16.78
N ALA A 547 1.41 -2.93 17.82
CA ALA A 547 1.10 -1.63 18.43
C ALA A 547 2.32 -0.91 18.99
N SER A 548 3.19 -1.64 19.70
CA SER A 548 4.40 -1.06 20.29
C SER A 548 5.39 -0.60 19.24
N PHE A 549 5.67 -1.43 18.23
CA PHE A 549 6.72 -1.13 17.26
C PHE A 549 6.25 -0.19 16.15
N SER A 550 5.00 -0.27 15.70
CA SER A 550 4.47 0.70 14.72
C SER A 550 4.29 2.09 15.31
N ALA A 551 4.03 2.22 16.62
CA ALA A 551 4.08 3.53 17.28
C ALA A 551 5.49 4.13 17.25
N LEU A 552 6.54 3.30 17.37
CA LEU A 552 7.92 3.76 17.26
C LEU A 552 8.32 4.11 15.81
N GLU A 553 7.56 3.69 14.78
CA GLU A 553 7.77 4.14 13.39
C GLU A 553 7.50 5.64 13.23
N VAL A 554 6.63 6.23 14.06
CA VAL A 554 6.35 7.67 14.01
C VAL A 554 7.51 8.50 14.56
N VAL A 555 8.37 7.91 15.41
CA VAL A 555 9.52 8.60 16.03
C VAL A 555 10.46 9.24 15.00
N PRO A 556 11.03 8.51 14.01
CA PRO A 556 11.87 9.13 12.99
C PRO A 556 11.11 10.17 12.17
N LEU A 557 9.79 10.02 11.96
CA LEU A 557 8.98 10.97 11.19
C LEU A 557 8.89 12.35 11.86
N THR A 558 8.93 12.40 13.20
CA THR A 558 8.97 13.67 13.93
C THR A 558 10.30 14.43 13.73
N LEU A 559 11.40 13.71 13.46
CA LEU A 559 12.70 14.33 13.22
C LEU A 559 12.82 14.96 11.83
N LEU A 560 11.96 14.57 10.89
CA LEU A 560 11.92 15.12 9.53
C LEU A 560 11.63 16.63 9.51
N GLY A 561 10.97 17.17 10.54
CA GLY A 561 10.81 18.62 10.68
C GLY A 561 12.13 19.39 10.72
N PHE A 562 13.18 18.82 11.34
CA PHE A 562 14.52 19.41 11.33
C PHE A 562 15.15 19.36 9.93
N GLU A 563 14.92 18.28 9.20
CA GLU A 563 15.41 18.11 7.82
C GLU A 563 14.71 19.07 6.85
N VAL A 564 13.39 19.27 7.00
CA VAL A 564 12.62 20.30 6.27
C VAL A 564 13.25 21.67 6.47
N TYR A 565 13.47 22.07 7.72
CA TYR A 565 14.04 23.38 8.03
C TYR A 565 15.43 23.56 7.41
N GLN A 566 16.30 22.55 7.50
CA GLN A 566 17.63 22.59 6.93
C GLN A 566 17.59 22.62 5.40
N THR A 567 16.75 21.82 4.77
CA THR A 567 16.58 21.77 3.32
C THR A 567 16.04 23.09 2.77
N LEU A 568 15.07 23.71 3.44
CA LEU A 568 14.56 25.03 3.09
C LEU A 568 15.63 26.11 3.26
N LYS A 569 16.46 26.03 4.30
CA LYS A 569 17.61 26.93 4.48
C LYS A 569 18.59 26.76 3.33
N LEU A 570 18.92 25.52 2.93
CA LEU A 570 19.78 25.21 1.79
C LEU A 570 19.23 25.80 0.48
N ALA A 571 17.93 25.59 0.22
CA ALA A 571 17.28 26.08 -1.00
C ALA A 571 17.25 27.62 -1.10
N LYS A 572 17.40 28.33 0.03
CA LYS A 572 17.44 29.81 0.11
C LYS A 572 18.85 30.40 0.03
N LEU A 573 19.92 29.59 0.01
CA LEU A 573 21.30 30.09 0.01
C LEU A 573 21.70 30.85 -1.27
N GLY A 574 20.91 30.77 -2.35
CA GLY A 574 21.25 31.43 -3.62
C GLY A 574 22.51 30.84 -4.27
N GLY A 575 23.04 31.49 -5.32
CA GLY A 575 24.27 31.06 -5.99
C GLY A 575 24.20 29.64 -6.57
N ASP A 576 25.19 28.79 -6.26
CA ASP A 576 25.34 27.43 -6.79
C ASP A 576 24.26 26.43 -6.32
N ALA A 577 23.41 26.81 -5.34
CA ALA A 577 22.27 26.01 -4.90
C ALA A 577 21.00 26.22 -5.77
N ALA A 578 20.89 27.35 -6.47
CA ALA A 578 19.70 27.72 -7.26
C ALA A 578 19.28 26.66 -8.31
N PRO A 579 20.21 25.96 -9.01
CA PRO A 579 19.88 24.90 -9.97
C PRO A 579 19.06 23.74 -9.38
N TYR A 580 19.10 23.53 -8.05
CA TYR A 580 18.43 22.43 -7.37
C TYR A 580 17.19 22.86 -6.57
N LYS A 581 16.73 24.11 -6.72
CA LYS A 581 15.58 24.67 -5.98
C LYS A 581 14.35 23.76 -5.98
N TRP A 582 13.86 23.33 -7.15
CA TRP A 582 12.64 22.52 -7.24
C TRP A 582 12.82 21.10 -6.72
N PRO A 583 13.87 20.34 -7.07
CA PRO A 583 14.16 19.08 -6.39
C PRO A 583 14.11 19.20 -4.87
N LEU A 584 14.74 20.22 -4.29
CA LEU A 584 14.74 20.45 -2.83
C LEU A 584 13.35 20.82 -2.28
N TYR A 585 12.53 21.55 -3.04
CA TYR A 585 11.14 21.84 -2.66
C TYR A 585 10.29 20.58 -2.65
N PHE A 586 10.44 19.71 -3.66
CA PHE A 586 9.75 18.41 -3.67
C PHE A 586 10.23 17.52 -2.51
N PHE A 587 11.53 17.47 -2.18
CA PHE A 587 12.00 16.80 -0.95
C PHE A 587 11.41 17.41 0.33
N THR A 588 11.20 18.73 0.35
CA THR A 588 10.50 19.38 1.46
C THR A 588 9.05 18.91 1.57
N ALA A 589 8.35 18.76 0.44
CA ALA A 589 7.00 18.21 0.42
C ALA A 589 6.97 16.75 0.91
N VAL A 590 7.94 15.92 0.49
CA VAL A 590 8.10 14.54 1.01
C VAL A 590 8.14 14.54 2.53
N ALA A 591 9.02 15.33 3.13
CA ALA A 591 9.18 15.34 4.58
C ALA A 591 7.94 15.91 5.31
N PHE A 592 7.26 16.92 4.74
CA PHE A 592 5.99 17.42 5.26
C PHE A 592 4.90 16.34 5.27
N TRP A 593 4.70 15.67 4.14
CA TRP A 593 3.69 14.63 4.00
C TRP A 593 4.06 13.34 4.71
N ASN A 594 5.34 13.08 4.94
CA ASN A 594 5.77 11.96 5.77
C ASN A 594 5.36 12.21 7.24
N MET A 595 5.56 13.44 7.74
CA MET A 595 5.06 13.82 9.06
C MET A 595 3.52 13.80 9.15
N VAL A 596 2.81 14.37 8.17
CA VAL A 596 1.35 14.53 8.23
C VAL A 596 0.61 13.27 7.76
N GLY A 597 0.91 12.79 6.55
CA GLY A 597 0.27 11.63 5.93
C GLY A 597 0.62 10.31 6.62
N ALA A 598 1.92 10.02 6.81
CA ALA A 598 2.34 8.80 7.49
C ALA A 598 2.32 8.93 9.02
N GLY A 599 2.87 10.02 9.57
CA GLY A 599 2.90 10.24 11.02
C GLY A 599 1.52 10.49 11.64
N VAL A 600 0.89 11.63 11.35
CA VAL A 600 -0.38 12.02 11.99
C VAL A 600 -1.53 11.10 11.57
N PHE A 601 -1.76 10.94 10.26
CA PHE A 601 -2.89 10.14 9.77
C PHE A 601 -2.63 8.63 9.80
N GLY A 602 -1.37 8.17 9.77
CA GLY A 602 -1.07 6.78 10.07
C GLY A 602 -1.30 6.46 11.54
N PHE A 603 -0.85 7.32 12.46
CA PHE A 603 -1.09 7.11 13.88
C PHE A 603 -2.56 7.26 14.29
N LEU A 604 -3.37 8.03 13.54
CA LEU A 604 -4.83 8.08 13.72
C LEU A 604 -5.46 6.69 13.72
N ILE A 605 -5.00 5.79 12.85
CA ILE A 605 -5.55 4.45 12.68
C ILE A 605 -4.64 3.35 13.23
N ASN A 606 -3.57 3.68 13.97
CA ASN A 606 -2.57 2.71 14.43
C ASN A 606 -2.91 2.00 15.76
N PRO A 607 -3.35 2.71 16.82
CA PRO A 607 -3.64 2.06 18.10
C PRO A 607 -4.73 0.98 17.94
N PRO A 608 -4.55 -0.23 18.49
CA PRO A 608 -5.51 -1.33 18.32
C PRO A 608 -6.96 -0.98 18.65
N ILE A 609 -7.19 -0.12 19.65
CA ILE A 609 -8.55 0.28 20.05
C ILE A 609 -9.22 1.15 18.98
N VAL A 610 -8.46 2.00 18.28
CA VAL A 610 -9.01 2.82 17.20
C VAL A 610 -9.16 1.98 15.94
N LEU A 611 -8.15 1.19 15.59
CA LEU A 611 -8.18 0.34 14.41
C LEU A 611 -9.32 -0.69 14.48
N TYR A 612 -9.69 -1.16 15.67
CA TYR A 612 -10.84 -2.06 15.85
C TYR A 612 -12.15 -1.51 15.25
N TYR A 613 -12.36 -0.19 15.32
CA TYR A 613 -13.53 0.48 14.74
C TYR A 613 -13.25 1.14 13.38
N ALA A 614 -11.98 1.32 13.01
CA ALA A 614 -11.57 2.04 11.79
C ALA A 614 -11.13 1.12 10.64
N GLN A 615 -10.78 -0.13 10.91
CA GLN A 615 -10.25 -1.04 9.88
C GLN A 615 -11.28 -1.29 8.78
N GLY A 616 -10.85 -1.06 7.54
CA GLY A 616 -11.70 -1.17 6.37
C GLY A 616 -12.65 0.01 6.15
N LEU A 617 -12.45 1.17 6.77
CA LEU A 617 -13.25 2.38 6.51
C LEU A 617 -12.50 3.40 5.65
N ASN A 618 -13.19 4.45 5.20
CA ASN A 618 -12.60 5.60 4.49
C ASN A 618 -11.57 6.39 5.31
N THR A 619 -11.35 6.05 6.58
CA THR A 619 -10.20 6.54 7.37
C THR A 619 -8.86 6.07 6.80
N THR A 620 -8.79 4.87 6.21
CA THR A 620 -7.57 4.31 5.62
C THR A 620 -7.13 5.05 4.35
N PRO A 621 -8.05 5.43 3.42
CA PRO A 621 -7.79 6.38 2.33
C PRO A 621 -7.13 7.70 2.74
N ILE A 622 -7.46 8.27 3.92
CA ILE A 622 -6.84 9.50 4.43
C ILE A 622 -5.32 9.31 4.55
N HIS A 623 -4.92 8.25 5.25
CA HIS A 623 -3.52 7.89 5.44
C HIS A 623 -2.87 7.48 4.11
N SER A 624 -3.46 6.54 3.37
CA SER A 624 -2.83 5.98 2.17
C SER A 624 -2.57 7.01 1.07
N HIS A 625 -3.45 7.99 0.82
CA HIS A 625 -3.15 9.05 -0.15
C HIS A 625 -2.07 10.01 0.38
N GLY A 626 -2.19 10.43 1.64
CA GLY A 626 -1.21 11.33 2.28
C GLY A 626 0.18 10.71 2.40
N ALA A 627 0.28 9.39 2.60
CA ALA A 627 1.53 8.66 2.70
C ALA A 627 2.04 8.21 1.34
N LEU A 628 1.27 7.44 0.57
CA LEU A 628 1.76 6.85 -0.70
C LEU A 628 2.13 7.93 -1.72
N PHE A 629 1.22 8.85 -2.01
CA PHE A 629 1.53 9.94 -2.94
C PHE A 629 2.37 11.03 -2.26
N GLY A 630 1.96 11.47 -1.06
CA GLY A 630 2.63 12.57 -0.37
C GLY A 630 4.10 12.26 -0.01
N VAL A 631 4.45 11.01 0.27
CA VAL A 631 5.85 10.61 0.52
C VAL A 631 6.46 10.08 -0.77
N TYR A 632 6.05 8.89 -1.21
CA TYR A 632 6.75 8.19 -2.30
C TYR A 632 6.50 8.81 -3.67
N GLY A 633 5.31 9.37 -3.92
CA GLY A 633 5.00 10.10 -5.14
C GLY A 633 5.85 11.37 -5.27
N PHE A 634 5.85 12.24 -4.27
CA PHE A 634 6.71 13.43 -4.29
C PHE A 634 8.21 13.11 -4.32
N LEU A 635 8.61 12.00 -3.70
CA LEU A 635 10.00 11.54 -3.71
C LEU A 635 10.41 11.03 -5.09
N ALA A 636 9.56 10.26 -5.77
CA ALA A 636 9.76 9.85 -7.16
C ALA A 636 9.93 11.09 -8.06
N ILE A 637 9.10 12.12 -7.87
CA ILE A 637 9.22 13.39 -8.61
C ILE A 637 10.52 14.12 -8.24
N ALA A 638 10.89 14.21 -6.97
CA ALA A 638 12.12 14.86 -6.52
C ALA A 638 13.37 14.21 -7.15
N LEU A 639 13.45 12.87 -7.12
CA LEU A 639 14.53 12.09 -7.70
C LEU A 639 14.56 12.17 -9.22
N MET A 640 13.39 12.17 -9.87
CA MET A 640 13.28 12.45 -11.31
C MET A 640 13.83 13.83 -11.64
N LEU A 641 13.37 14.89 -10.96
CA LEU A 641 13.79 16.26 -11.23
C LEU A 641 15.29 16.43 -10.98
N PHE A 642 15.83 15.81 -9.93
CA PHE A 642 17.27 15.78 -9.69
C PHE A 642 18.03 15.12 -10.85
N SER A 643 17.53 13.97 -11.34
CA SER A 643 18.12 13.24 -12.45
C SER A 643 18.07 14.06 -13.75
N VAL A 644 16.90 14.60 -14.09
CA VAL A 644 16.67 15.43 -15.28
C VAL A 644 17.56 16.67 -15.25
N ARG A 645 17.72 17.31 -14.09
CA ARG A 645 18.58 18.50 -13.94
C ARG A 645 20.04 18.23 -14.32
N ASN A 646 20.52 17.01 -14.10
CA ASN A 646 21.88 16.57 -14.46
C ASN A 646 21.98 15.98 -15.88
N ILE A 647 20.90 16.02 -16.67
CA ILE A 647 20.85 15.48 -18.04
C ILE A 647 20.57 16.58 -19.06
N VAL A 648 19.54 17.40 -18.81
CA VAL A 648 19.10 18.40 -19.80
C VAL A 648 19.93 19.67 -19.72
N LYS A 649 20.10 20.34 -20.87
CA LYS A 649 20.74 21.66 -20.94
C LYS A 649 20.07 22.67 -20.01
N GLN A 650 20.84 23.62 -19.48
CA GLN A 650 20.35 24.60 -18.51
C GLN A 650 19.16 25.42 -19.02
N ALA A 651 19.22 25.87 -20.28
CA ALA A 651 18.16 26.64 -20.94
C ALA A 651 16.87 25.84 -21.21
N ALA A 652 16.91 24.50 -21.11
CA ALA A 652 15.72 23.67 -21.27
C ALA A 652 14.84 23.63 -20.00
N TRP A 653 15.37 24.06 -18.85
CA TRP A 653 14.66 24.08 -17.57
C TRP A 653 13.56 25.16 -17.54
N SER A 654 12.46 24.91 -16.84
CA SER A 654 11.34 25.85 -16.69
C SER A 654 10.82 25.88 -15.27
N ASP A 655 11.15 26.95 -14.53
CA ASP A 655 10.66 27.15 -13.17
C ASP A 655 9.15 27.40 -13.10
N THR A 656 8.59 28.00 -14.14
CA THR A 656 7.16 28.31 -14.21
C THR A 656 6.31 27.04 -14.20
N LEU A 657 6.62 26.06 -15.06
CA LEU A 657 5.87 24.80 -15.11
C LEU A 657 6.03 24.00 -13.81
N LEU A 658 7.24 23.98 -13.23
CA LEU A 658 7.49 23.32 -11.95
C LEU A 658 6.76 23.99 -10.78
N LYS A 659 6.56 25.31 -10.82
CA LYS A 659 5.74 26.02 -9.84
C LYS A 659 4.28 25.55 -9.87
N TYR A 660 3.69 25.46 -11.06
CA TYR A 660 2.32 24.95 -11.21
C TYR A 660 2.21 23.49 -10.81
N ALA A 661 3.18 22.66 -11.20
CA ALA A 661 3.23 21.26 -10.78
C ALA A 661 3.28 21.11 -9.25
N PHE A 662 4.21 21.81 -8.60
CA PHE A 662 4.41 21.71 -7.16
C PHE A 662 3.16 22.12 -6.36
N TRP A 663 2.60 23.29 -6.67
CA TRP A 663 1.43 23.78 -5.93
C TRP A 663 0.14 23.05 -6.31
N GLY A 664 -0.06 22.69 -7.58
CA GLY A 664 -1.23 21.91 -8.01
C GLY A 664 -1.30 20.57 -7.30
N LEU A 665 -0.18 19.84 -7.25
CA LEU A 665 -0.12 18.54 -6.57
C LEU A 665 -0.31 18.67 -5.05
N ASN A 666 0.32 19.64 -4.38
CA ASN A 666 0.18 19.81 -2.93
C ASN A 666 -1.21 20.30 -2.52
N LEU A 667 -1.74 21.32 -3.20
CA LEU A 667 -3.05 21.88 -2.90
C LEU A 667 -4.17 20.92 -3.31
N GLY A 668 -4.01 20.19 -4.41
CA GLY A 668 -4.93 19.14 -4.82
C GLY A 668 -4.98 18.00 -3.80
N LEU A 669 -3.82 17.49 -3.35
CA LEU A 669 -3.75 16.43 -2.33
C LEU A 669 -4.35 16.89 -0.99
N ALA A 670 -3.96 18.07 -0.49
CA ALA A 670 -4.52 18.61 0.74
C ALA A 670 -6.05 18.85 0.61
N GLY A 671 -6.48 19.38 -0.53
CA GLY A 671 -7.88 19.65 -0.81
C GLY A 671 -8.73 18.38 -0.84
N MET A 672 -8.30 17.31 -1.52
CA MET A 672 -9.07 16.05 -1.58
C MET A 672 -9.19 15.40 -0.20
N MET A 673 -8.15 15.54 0.63
CA MET A 673 -8.18 15.05 2.01
C MET A 673 -9.19 15.82 2.85
N VAL A 674 -9.11 17.15 2.86
CA VAL A 674 -9.95 18.02 3.71
C VAL A 674 -11.41 18.04 3.26
N MET A 675 -11.67 18.07 1.95
CA MET A 675 -13.02 18.23 1.40
C MET A 675 -13.79 16.90 1.28
N SER A 676 -13.09 15.76 1.29
CA SER A 676 -13.70 14.46 1.00
C SER A 676 -13.27 13.35 1.96
N LEU A 677 -11.99 12.94 1.92
CA LEU A 677 -11.54 11.72 2.62
C LEU A 677 -11.69 11.82 4.14
N ILE A 678 -11.31 12.96 4.73
CA ILE A 678 -11.43 13.20 6.18
C ILE A 678 -12.91 13.20 6.61
N PRO A 679 -13.80 14.04 6.02
CA PRO A 679 -15.23 13.99 6.32
C PRO A 679 -15.84 12.58 6.16
N ALA A 680 -15.57 11.90 5.05
CA ALA A 680 -16.10 10.56 4.78
C ALA A 680 -15.61 9.53 5.80
N GLY A 681 -14.31 9.54 6.12
CA GLY A 681 -13.70 8.64 7.08
C GLY A 681 -14.27 8.81 8.49
N PHE A 682 -14.36 10.04 8.99
CA PHE A 682 -14.92 10.31 10.33
C PHE A 682 -16.42 10.02 10.41
N TYR A 683 -17.17 10.27 9.34
CA TYR A 683 -18.58 9.90 9.26
C TYR A 683 -18.78 8.38 9.39
N GLN A 684 -18.06 7.58 8.60
CA GLN A 684 -18.11 6.13 8.70
C GLN A 684 -17.61 5.63 10.06
N PHE A 685 -16.55 6.23 10.61
CA PHE A 685 -15.99 5.84 11.90
C PHE A 685 -16.99 6.05 13.05
N ALA A 686 -17.70 7.19 13.05
CA ALA A 686 -18.75 7.46 14.04
C ALA A 686 -19.91 6.45 13.93
N ILE A 687 -20.29 6.08 12.70
CA ILE A 687 -21.32 5.06 12.46
C ILE A 687 -20.85 3.68 12.94
N ALA A 688 -19.60 3.32 12.66
CA ALA A 688 -19.03 2.04 13.09
C ALA A 688 -19.06 1.91 14.60
N ILE A 689 -18.67 2.95 15.35
CA ILE A 689 -18.74 2.96 16.82
C ILE A 689 -20.18 2.81 17.33
N LYS A 690 -21.13 3.48 16.67
CA LYS A 690 -22.52 3.52 17.14
C LYS A 690 -23.31 2.25 16.81
N HIS A 691 -23.11 1.67 15.63
CA HIS A 691 -23.97 0.63 15.08
C HIS A 691 -23.26 -0.68 14.74
N GLY A 692 -21.94 -0.66 14.52
CA GLY A 692 -21.19 -1.82 14.04
C GLY A 692 -20.55 -1.60 12.68
N ILE A 693 -19.51 -2.38 12.39
CA ILE A 693 -18.79 -2.32 11.11
C ILE A 693 -19.68 -2.75 9.93
N TRP A 694 -20.53 -3.76 10.14
CA TRP A 694 -21.47 -4.27 9.13
C TRP A 694 -22.34 -3.14 8.58
N TYR A 695 -22.81 -2.23 9.44
CA TYR A 695 -23.67 -1.11 9.04
C TYR A 695 -22.87 0.01 8.40
N ALA A 696 -21.72 0.39 8.97
CA ALA A 696 -20.84 1.42 8.42
C ALA A 696 -20.36 1.11 6.99
N ARG A 697 -20.31 -0.17 6.62
CA ARG A 697 -19.94 -0.70 5.30
C ARG A 697 -21.14 -1.06 4.42
N SER A 698 -22.36 -0.85 4.90
CA SER A 698 -23.57 -1.16 4.12
C SER A 698 -23.83 -0.08 3.05
N PRO A 699 -24.56 -0.44 1.97
CA PRO A 699 -25.01 0.53 0.95
C PRO A 699 -25.80 1.70 1.52
N ALA A 700 -26.49 1.52 2.65
CA ALA A 700 -27.22 2.59 3.32
C ALA A 700 -26.31 3.72 3.81
N VAL A 701 -25.04 3.41 4.11
CA VAL A 701 -24.04 4.36 4.57
C VAL A 701 -23.12 4.79 3.42
N THR A 702 -22.59 3.84 2.65
CA THR A 702 -21.68 4.13 1.55
C THR A 702 -22.36 4.85 0.38
N GLY A 703 -23.65 4.63 0.16
CA GLY A 703 -24.49 5.33 -0.82
C GLY A 703 -25.36 6.45 -0.21
N SER A 704 -25.01 6.93 0.99
CA SER A 704 -25.76 8.01 1.66
C SER A 704 -25.54 9.38 1.00
N ASP A 705 -26.50 10.28 1.15
CA ASP A 705 -26.41 11.66 0.65
C ASP A 705 -25.15 12.39 1.14
N PHE A 706 -24.72 12.12 2.37
CA PHE A 706 -23.49 12.70 2.92
C PHE A 706 -22.26 12.21 2.15
N ILE A 707 -22.10 10.89 1.96
CA ILE A 707 -20.98 10.32 1.22
C ILE A 707 -20.99 10.80 -0.23
N HIS A 708 -22.14 10.83 -0.89
CA HIS A 708 -22.25 11.39 -2.24
C HIS A 708 -21.84 12.86 -2.29
N THR A 709 -22.28 13.68 -1.34
CA THR A 709 -21.94 15.12 -1.29
C THR A 709 -20.43 15.34 -1.17
N VAL A 710 -19.77 14.67 -0.23
CA VAL A 710 -18.32 14.83 -0.03
C VAL A 710 -17.52 14.19 -1.16
N THR A 711 -18.07 13.20 -1.87
CA THR A 711 -17.46 12.64 -3.09
C THR A 711 -17.54 13.64 -4.25
N TRP A 712 -18.68 14.32 -4.44
CA TRP A 712 -18.79 15.39 -5.44
C TRP A 712 -17.89 16.58 -5.16
N LEU A 713 -17.79 17.00 -3.89
CA LEU A 713 -16.88 18.08 -3.48
C LEU A 713 -15.42 17.76 -3.79
N ARG A 714 -15.05 16.48 -3.84
CA ARG A 714 -13.70 16.00 -4.18
C ARG A 714 -13.28 16.34 -5.61
N VAL A 715 -14.22 16.50 -6.55
CA VAL A 715 -13.91 16.78 -7.95
C VAL A 715 -13.09 18.07 -8.09
N ILE A 716 -13.36 19.09 -7.27
CA ILE A 716 -12.66 20.38 -7.31
C ILE A 716 -11.15 20.21 -7.04
N PRO A 717 -10.72 19.67 -5.88
CA PRO A 717 -9.30 19.45 -5.62
C PRO A 717 -8.67 18.38 -6.51
N ASP A 718 -9.42 17.38 -6.98
CA ASP A 718 -8.91 16.38 -7.94
C ASP A 718 -8.52 17.08 -9.27
N VAL A 719 -9.33 18.01 -9.78
CA VAL A 719 -8.97 18.81 -10.97
C VAL A 719 -7.71 19.64 -10.73
N VAL A 720 -7.55 20.24 -9.55
CA VAL A 720 -6.33 21.00 -9.19
C VAL A 720 -5.10 20.10 -9.18
N PHE A 721 -5.25 18.88 -8.64
CA PHE A 721 -4.20 17.87 -8.62
C PHE A 721 -3.78 17.49 -10.05
N ASP A 722 -4.76 17.19 -10.91
CA ASP A 722 -4.54 16.80 -12.30
C ASP A 722 -3.85 17.91 -13.11
N LEU A 723 -4.27 19.17 -12.94
CA LEU A 723 -3.58 20.30 -13.56
C LEU A 723 -2.11 20.40 -13.14
N GLY A 724 -1.80 20.10 -11.87
CA GLY A 724 -0.43 19.97 -11.38
C GLY A 724 0.34 18.83 -12.06
N ALA A 725 -0.30 17.66 -12.20
CA ALA A 725 0.28 16.51 -12.88
C ALA A 725 0.55 16.80 -14.37
N PHE A 726 -0.39 17.42 -15.08
CA PHE A 726 -0.21 17.84 -16.48
C PHE A 726 0.89 18.89 -16.64
N ALA A 727 1.02 19.83 -15.70
CA ALA A 727 2.12 20.79 -15.70
C ALA A 727 3.48 20.09 -15.58
N LEU A 728 3.58 19.02 -14.79
CA LEU A 728 4.79 18.21 -14.64
C LEU A 728 5.14 17.45 -15.93
N VAL A 729 4.15 16.83 -16.57
CA VAL A 729 4.31 16.18 -17.89
C VAL A 729 4.76 17.20 -18.93
N GLY A 730 4.09 18.36 -18.99
CA GLY A 730 4.43 19.46 -19.88
C GLY A 730 5.85 19.98 -19.65
N PHE A 731 6.29 20.08 -18.38
CA PHE A 731 7.66 20.40 -18.04
C PHE A 731 8.65 19.40 -18.64
N LEU A 732 8.45 18.10 -18.39
CA LEU A 732 9.40 17.08 -18.83
C LEU A 732 9.45 16.99 -20.36
N GLY A 733 8.29 16.99 -21.02
CA GLY A 733 8.19 16.98 -22.48
C GLY A 733 8.89 18.18 -23.11
N ARG A 734 8.67 19.39 -22.58
CA ARG A 734 9.36 20.61 -23.02
C ARG A 734 10.86 20.53 -22.79
N ALA A 735 11.30 20.10 -21.61
CA ALA A 735 12.70 20.00 -21.25
C ALA A 735 13.46 19.08 -22.20
N ILE A 736 12.88 17.91 -22.52
CA ILE A 736 13.47 16.96 -23.48
C ILE A 736 13.50 17.56 -24.90
N ALA A 737 12.40 18.16 -25.36
CA ALA A 737 12.33 18.72 -26.71
C ALA A 737 13.33 19.86 -26.93
N VAL A 738 13.46 20.77 -25.96
CA VAL A 738 14.41 21.88 -26.02
C VAL A 738 15.85 21.38 -25.92
N ASP A 739 16.16 20.44 -25.02
CA ASP A 739 17.48 19.81 -24.92
C ASP A 739 17.93 19.20 -26.25
N VAL A 740 17.05 18.45 -26.90
CA VAL A 740 17.34 17.82 -28.20
C VAL A 740 17.61 18.87 -29.28
N ARG A 741 16.82 19.95 -29.32
CA ARG A 741 17.02 21.05 -30.28
C ARG A 741 18.37 21.75 -30.06
N LEU A 742 18.68 22.13 -28.82
CA LEU A 742 19.94 22.80 -28.47
C LEU A 742 21.16 21.93 -28.81
N ARG A 743 21.16 20.66 -28.42
CA ARG A 743 22.26 19.72 -28.71
C ARG A 743 22.37 19.36 -30.20
N ARG A 744 21.31 19.48 -30.99
CA ARG A 744 21.38 19.36 -32.46
C ARG A 744 22.01 20.60 -33.07
N ALA A 745 21.62 21.79 -32.62
CA ALA A 745 22.22 23.05 -33.06
C ALA A 745 23.73 23.09 -32.77
N GLU A 746 24.18 22.69 -31.57
CA GLU A 746 25.60 22.62 -31.21
C GLU A 746 26.39 21.67 -32.13
N ARG A 747 25.82 20.49 -32.44
CA ARG A 747 26.45 19.52 -33.36
C ARG A 747 26.56 20.07 -34.78
N ASN A 748 25.55 20.77 -35.25
CA ASN A 748 25.55 21.38 -36.58
C ASN A 748 26.47 22.61 -36.66
N ALA A 749 26.71 23.30 -35.54
CA ALA A 749 27.58 24.46 -35.46
C ALA A 749 29.08 24.10 -35.31
N THR A 750 29.42 22.84 -35.03
CA THR A 750 30.81 22.38 -34.94
C THR A 750 31.28 21.91 -36.31
N PRO A 751 32.18 22.60 -37.03
CA PRO A 751 32.60 22.18 -38.37
C PRO A 751 33.36 20.86 -38.28
N SER A 752 33.04 19.92 -39.17
CA SER A 752 33.83 18.71 -39.39
C SER A 752 35.28 19.09 -39.74
N GLN A 753 36.20 19.01 -38.77
CA GLN A 753 37.63 18.90 -39.06
C GLN A 753 37.93 17.50 -39.60
N SER A 754 37.50 17.24 -40.83
CA SER A 754 37.98 16.12 -41.64
C SER A 754 37.88 16.48 -43.12
N ALA A 755 38.70 17.43 -43.54
CA ALA A 755 39.12 17.53 -44.93
C ALA A 755 40.52 16.90 -45.02
N PRO A 756 40.71 15.78 -45.74
CA PRO A 756 42.05 15.27 -45.99
C PRO A 756 42.77 16.27 -46.88
N GLY A 757 43.96 16.70 -46.45
CA GLY A 757 44.82 17.61 -47.20
C GLY A 757 45.08 17.07 -48.60
N ARG A 758 44.73 17.85 -49.62
CA ARG A 758 45.28 17.72 -50.96
C ARG A 758 46.79 17.96 -50.84
N ARG A 759 47.59 16.91 -51.04
CA ARG A 759 49.00 17.07 -51.43
C ARG A 759 49.05 17.74 -52.80
N ALA A 760 49.73 18.87 -52.87
CA ALA A 760 50.19 19.47 -54.11
C ALA A 760 51.72 19.57 -54.02
N ALA A 761 52.36 19.16 -55.12
CA ALA A 761 53.80 19.12 -55.42
C ALA A 761 54.63 18.08 -54.65
#